data_AF-A0A074X1G1-F1
#
_entry.id   AF-A0A074X1G1-F1
#
_cell.length_a   1.000
_cell.length_b   1.000
_cell.length_c   1.000
_cell.angle_alpha   90.00
_cell.angle_beta   90.00
_cell.angle_gamma   90.00
#
_symmetry.space_group_name_H-M   'P 1'
#
loop_
_entity.id
_entity.type
_entity.pdbx_description
1 polymer ?
#
loop_
_entity_poly.entity_id
_entity_poly.type
_entity_poly.pdbx_seq_one_letter_code
_entity_poly.pdbx_strand_id
1 'polypeptide(L)'
;MEEALASIATADMDILKNIFGEKTTSDICNLYAKSIARPERKTRDHGSLQSEVIGDKQMRTDAHINVRRIFSGRVDTMTNDDNTIAIKIAAAANNHPNARALPGSKGKNNRPKGKVGWDELGGEHLHFTLYKENKDTMEVLYWIASQLKLHVKNFQFAGTKDRRGVTVQRVSAYRIAADRLQGVNPTLRQARLGGFKYMPQGLDLGDLYGNEFTITLRECTFPGQQGDAAAQFELAKKIVGDAVSQFQERGFINYYGLQRFGTFAISTDTIGRKMLRGDLESAVEDILSFSPEALAAADNPDQASTKISHDDIARAEALHIWKTTKKSGAALDKLPRRFQAENALIRHLGWVDRKSGDLLRAKDWQGALQNIPRNLRLMYVHAYQSLVWNTVAGRRYELYGNKVVAGDLVLVHEHKDKEAYKQEDEETIDDAGEIIVRPAAHDTATSLEDKFERARALTPEEAASGKYTIFDLVLPLPGFDVMYPSNELGAFYTEYMGSEVGGKLNPRDMRRKWKDVSLSGSYRKLMAKPQGLDWEVKPYFQDDEQLIQTDLDKLIAKAKEEGNADALGGAEALLGSDKSLEKSLDDKTQEDTKMADGTEEQQKLAVVIKMQLGSSQYATMALRELTKGGVTAFRPDFQGGRLS
;
A
#
# COMPACT_ATOMS: atom_id res chain seq x y z
N MET A 1 -45.30 6.89 -51.84
CA MET A 1 -44.06 6.80 -52.62
C MET A 1 -43.56 8.19 -52.96
N GLU A 2 -44.41 9.05 -53.54
CA GLU A 2 -44.11 10.47 -53.82
C GLU A 2 -43.73 11.29 -52.58
N GLU A 3 -44.42 11.08 -51.45
CA GLU A 3 -44.14 11.81 -50.19
C GLU A 3 -42.75 11.48 -49.59
N ALA A 4 -42.26 10.25 -49.77
CA ALA A 4 -40.94 9.83 -49.32
C ALA A 4 -39.82 10.38 -50.23
N LEU A 5 -40.08 10.52 -51.52
CA LEU A 5 -39.14 11.11 -52.48
C LEU A 5 -39.06 12.63 -52.34
N ALA A 6 -40.18 13.29 -52.02
CA ALA A 6 -40.22 14.72 -51.71
C ALA A 6 -39.43 15.11 -50.45
N SER A 7 -39.09 14.14 -49.59
CA SER A 7 -38.27 14.37 -48.39
C SER A 7 -36.76 14.47 -48.67
N ILE A 8 -36.32 14.14 -49.90
CA ILE A 8 -34.90 14.21 -50.29
C ILE A 8 -34.65 15.57 -50.94
N ALA A 9 -33.69 16.34 -50.42
CA ALA A 9 -33.34 17.63 -50.97
C ALA A 9 -32.81 17.51 -52.41
N THR A 10 -33.13 18.47 -53.28
CA THR A 10 -32.66 18.48 -54.68
C THR A 10 -31.13 18.47 -54.79
N ALA A 11 -30.44 19.17 -53.89
CA ALA A 11 -28.98 19.15 -53.81
C ALA A 11 -28.40 17.76 -53.46
N ASP A 12 -29.10 16.98 -52.63
CA ASP A 12 -28.68 15.62 -52.28
C ASP A 12 -28.92 14.64 -53.44
N MET A 13 -29.95 14.88 -54.25
CA MET A 13 -30.17 14.11 -55.49
C MET A 13 -29.06 14.35 -56.52
N ASP A 14 -28.59 15.60 -56.67
CA ASP A 14 -27.50 15.92 -57.59
C ASP A 14 -26.17 15.28 -57.15
N ILE A 15 -25.92 15.21 -55.84
CA ILE A 15 -24.77 14.49 -55.29
C ILE A 15 -24.82 13.00 -55.63
N LEU A 16 -25.99 12.35 -55.46
CA LEU A 16 -26.13 10.93 -55.81
C LEU A 16 -25.98 10.70 -57.32
N LYS A 17 -26.53 11.58 -58.17
CA LYS A 17 -26.37 11.50 -59.63
C LYS A 17 -24.91 11.60 -60.06
N ASN A 18 -24.14 12.49 -59.43
CA ASN A 18 -22.71 12.63 -59.71
C ASN A 18 -21.90 11.38 -59.32
N ILE A 19 -22.34 10.63 -58.31
CA ILE A 19 -21.63 9.46 -57.80
C ILE A 19 -22.04 8.17 -58.53
N PHE A 20 -23.34 7.96 -58.75
CA PHE A 20 -23.89 6.69 -59.24
C PHE A 20 -24.51 6.76 -60.64
N GLY A 21 -24.59 7.95 -61.23
CA GLY A 21 -25.34 8.21 -62.46
C GLY A 21 -26.84 8.34 -62.22
N GLU A 22 -27.55 8.89 -63.22
CA GLU A 22 -28.99 9.18 -63.10
C GLU A 22 -29.83 7.91 -62.88
N LYS A 23 -29.54 6.84 -63.63
CA LYS A 23 -30.31 5.59 -63.58
C LYS A 23 -30.23 4.92 -62.20
N THR A 24 -29.01 4.70 -61.71
CA THR A 24 -28.79 4.07 -60.40
C THR A 24 -29.34 4.93 -59.27
N THR A 25 -29.24 6.26 -59.37
CA THR A 25 -29.81 7.17 -58.38
C THR A 25 -31.33 7.04 -58.30
N SER A 26 -32.03 7.02 -59.45
CA SER A 26 -33.46 6.77 -59.49
C SER A 26 -33.83 5.41 -58.89
N ASP A 27 -33.04 4.38 -59.14
CA ASP A 27 -33.27 3.03 -58.60
C ASP A 27 -33.09 2.99 -57.07
N ILE A 28 -32.07 3.65 -56.53
CA ILE A 28 -31.84 3.78 -55.07
C ILE A 28 -33.02 4.49 -54.40
N CYS A 29 -33.46 5.60 -54.99
CA CYS A 29 -34.61 6.37 -54.50
C CYS A 29 -35.90 5.54 -54.53
N ASN A 30 -36.12 4.75 -55.58
CA ASN A 30 -37.26 3.84 -55.69
C ASN A 30 -37.18 2.70 -54.65
N LEU A 31 -36.00 2.14 -54.41
CA LEU A 31 -35.76 1.12 -53.40
C LEU A 31 -36.10 1.67 -52.00
N TYR A 32 -35.64 2.88 -51.68
CA TYR A 32 -35.96 3.58 -50.45
C TYR A 32 -37.46 3.86 -50.31
N ALA A 33 -38.12 4.39 -51.34
CA ALA A 33 -39.54 4.69 -51.29
C ALA A 33 -40.41 3.43 -51.15
N LYS A 34 -40.00 2.30 -51.73
CA LYS A 34 -40.62 0.98 -51.52
C LYS A 34 -40.47 0.50 -50.07
N SER A 35 -39.31 0.73 -49.46
CA SER A 35 -39.07 0.35 -48.05
C SER A 35 -39.96 1.12 -47.07
N ILE A 36 -40.20 2.41 -47.33
CA ILE A 36 -41.11 3.23 -46.51
C ILE A 36 -42.57 2.83 -46.72
N ALA A 37 -42.96 2.52 -47.96
CA ALA A 37 -44.34 2.13 -48.26
C ALA A 37 -44.74 0.76 -47.67
N ARG A 38 -43.76 -0.12 -47.37
CA ARG A 38 -43.99 -1.47 -46.83
C ARG A 38 -43.01 -1.80 -45.69
N PRO A 39 -43.16 -1.18 -44.51
CA PRO A 39 -42.24 -1.35 -43.38
C PRO A 39 -42.26 -2.77 -42.78
N GLU A 40 -43.37 -3.50 -42.93
CA GLU A 40 -43.56 -4.85 -42.38
C GLU A 40 -42.77 -5.96 -43.13
N ARG A 41 -42.29 -5.67 -44.34
CA ARG A 41 -41.54 -6.65 -45.14
C ARG A 41 -40.10 -6.77 -44.64
N LYS A 42 -39.62 -8.01 -44.51
CA LYS A 42 -38.23 -8.28 -44.14
C LYS A 42 -37.28 -7.67 -45.18
N THR A 43 -36.14 -7.17 -44.73
CA THR A 43 -35.17 -6.44 -45.58
C THR A 43 -34.71 -7.19 -46.82
N ARG A 44 -34.54 -8.52 -46.72
CA ARG A 44 -34.20 -9.39 -47.85
C ARG A 44 -35.25 -9.40 -48.98
N ASP A 45 -36.51 -9.09 -48.68
CA ASP A 45 -37.62 -9.16 -49.63
C ASP A 45 -37.79 -7.87 -50.45
N HIS A 46 -37.01 -6.82 -50.15
CA HIS A 46 -36.99 -5.56 -50.90
C HIS A 46 -36.01 -5.58 -52.09
N GLY A 47 -35.19 -6.64 -52.21
CA GLY A 47 -34.19 -6.78 -53.26
C GLY A 47 -32.90 -6.00 -53.01
N SER A 48 -31.94 -6.13 -53.92
CA SER A 48 -30.65 -5.42 -53.87
C SER A 48 -30.32 -4.81 -55.22
N LEU A 49 -29.65 -3.68 -55.20
CA LEU A 49 -29.12 -3.00 -56.39
C LEU A 49 -27.59 -3.10 -56.39
N GLN A 50 -27.00 -3.02 -57.57
CA GLN A 50 -25.55 -2.96 -57.73
C GLN A 50 -25.24 -1.76 -58.62
N SER A 51 -24.29 -0.93 -58.19
CA SER A 51 -23.83 0.20 -58.99
C SER A 51 -22.94 -0.27 -60.14
N GLU A 52 -22.71 0.64 -61.08
CA GLU A 52 -21.61 0.52 -62.03
C GLU A 52 -20.25 0.56 -61.29
N VAL A 53 -19.18 0.17 -62.00
CA VAL A 53 -17.82 0.14 -61.45
C VAL A 53 -17.34 1.56 -61.17
N ILE A 54 -17.07 1.87 -59.90
CA ILE A 54 -16.52 3.16 -59.49
C ILE A 54 -15.04 2.95 -59.20
N GLY A 55 -14.18 3.31 -60.15
CA GLY A 55 -12.72 3.07 -60.05
C GLY A 55 -12.02 3.89 -58.95
N ASP A 56 -12.51 5.11 -58.69
CA ASP A 56 -11.90 6.01 -57.70
C ASP A 56 -12.31 5.64 -56.25
N LYS A 57 -11.31 5.43 -55.40
CA LYS A 57 -11.46 5.11 -53.98
C LYS A 57 -12.11 6.26 -53.20
N GLN A 58 -11.84 7.51 -53.57
CA GLN A 58 -12.42 8.67 -52.89
C GLN A 58 -13.92 8.75 -53.20
N MET A 59 -14.32 8.64 -54.47
CA MET A 59 -15.74 8.57 -54.86
C MET A 59 -16.50 7.41 -54.20
N ARG A 60 -15.89 6.23 -54.02
CA ARG A 60 -16.53 5.11 -53.27
C ARG A 60 -16.73 5.45 -51.80
N THR A 61 -15.78 6.16 -51.18
CA THR A 61 -15.91 6.59 -49.79
C THR A 61 -17.02 7.62 -49.64
N ASP A 62 -17.08 8.60 -50.56
CA ASP A 62 -18.11 9.62 -50.58
C ASP A 62 -19.49 9.02 -50.86
N ALA A 63 -19.58 7.97 -51.67
CA ALA A 63 -20.80 7.20 -51.91
C ALA A 63 -21.39 6.63 -50.61
N HIS A 64 -20.56 5.95 -49.81
CA HIS A 64 -21.00 5.38 -48.52
C HIS A 64 -21.47 6.44 -47.53
N ILE A 65 -20.74 7.57 -47.44
CA ILE A 65 -21.07 8.67 -46.53
C ILE A 65 -22.38 9.33 -46.94
N ASN A 66 -22.53 9.68 -48.23
CA ASN A 66 -23.69 10.41 -48.71
C ASN A 66 -24.95 9.53 -48.71
N VAL A 67 -24.90 8.25 -49.11
CA VAL A 67 -26.07 7.36 -49.05
C VAL A 67 -26.54 7.18 -47.61
N ARG A 68 -25.61 6.97 -46.66
CA ARG A 68 -25.97 6.83 -45.24
C ARG A 68 -26.58 8.10 -44.66
N ARG A 69 -26.06 9.28 -45.05
CA ARG A 69 -26.57 10.60 -44.64
C ARG A 69 -27.98 10.85 -45.20
N ILE A 70 -28.13 10.71 -46.52
CA ILE A 70 -29.36 11.07 -47.26
C ILE A 70 -30.53 10.19 -46.84
N PHE A 71 -30.31 8.88 -46.70
CA PHE A 71 -31.38 7.93 -46.35
C PHE A 71 -31.46 7.61 -44.85
N SER A 72 -30.81 8.42 -44.00
CA SER A 72 -30.81 8.27 -42.54
C SER A 72 -30.50 6.83 -42.06
N GLY A 73 -29.58 6.15 -42.74
CA GLY A 73 -29.17 4.78 -42.41
C GLY A 73 -30.17 3.67 -42.76
N ARG A 74 -31.27 3.96 -43.49
CA ARG A 74 -32.22 2.93 -43.96
C ARG A 74 -31.76 2.21 -45.23
N VAL A 75 -30.83 2.80 -45.97
CA VAL A 75 -30.16 2.18 -47.11
C VAL A 75 -28.69 1.95 -46.73
N ASP A 76 -28.23 0.71 -46.89
CA ASP A 76 -26.87 0.29 -46.61
C ASP A 76 -26.11 0.04 -47.93
N THR A 77 -24.80 0.27 -47.89
CA THR A 77 -23.93 0.22 -49.07
C THR A 77 -22.65 -0.53 -48.74
N MET A 78 -22.25 -1.45 -49.61
CA MET A 78 -21.03 -2.26 -49.44
C MET A 78 -20.26 -2.32 -50.75
N THR A 79 -18.98 -1.95 -50.74
CA THR A 79 -18.10 -2.10 -51.91
C THR A 79 -17.70 -3.56 -52.07
N ASN A 80 -17.90 -4.11 -53.26
CA ASN A 80 -17.47 -5.46 -53.65
C ASN A 80 -16.04 -5.44 -54.23
N ASP A 81 -15.41 -6.61 -54.34
CA ASP A 81 -14.02 -6.75 -54.82
C ASP A 81 -13.83 -6.31 -56.29
N ASP A 82 -14.90 -6.21 -57.07
CA ASP A 82 -14.94 -5.71 -58.45
C ASP A 82 -15.09 -4.17 -58.54
N ASN A 83 -14.96 -3.47 -57.40
CA ASN A 83 -15.17 -2.01 -57.25
C ASN A 83 -16.59 -1.53 -57.61
N THR A 84 -17.58 -2.43 -57.64
CA THR A 84 -19.00 -2.04 -57.63
C THR A 84 -19.52 -1.87 -56.20
N ILE A 85 -20.61 -1.13 -56.02
CA ILE A 85 -21.26 -0.93 -54.72
C ILE A 85 -22.60 -1.66 -54.72
N ALA A 86 -22.74 -2.65 -53.83
CA ALA A 86 -24.01 -3.29 -53.54
C ALA A 86 -24.83 -2.44 -52.56
N ILE A 87 -26.10 -2.20 -52.90
CA ILE A 87 -27.01 -1.29 -52.19
C ILE A 87 -28.25 -2.06 -51.75
N LYS A 88 -28.55 -2.06 -50.44
CA LYS A 88 -29.62 -2.86 -49.82
C LYS A 88 -30.37 -2.08 -48.74
N ILE A 89 -31.58 -2.51 -48.39
CA ILE A 89 -32.31 -1.93 -47.24
C ILE A 89 -31.76 -2.47 -45.92
N ALA A 90 -31.44 -1.57 -44.99
CA ALA A 90 -30.92 -1.89 -43.67
C ALA A 90 -32.02 -2.43 -42.74
N ALA A 91 -31.69 -3.41 -41.89
CA ALA A 91 -32.66 -3.98 -40.95
C ALA A 91 -33.03 -2.95 -39.88
N ALA A 92 -34.34 -2.82 -39.60
CA ALA A 92 -34.80 -2.05 -38.45
C ALA A 92 -34.13 -2.60 -37.18
N ALA A 93 -33.41 -1.74 -36.45
CA ALA A 93 -32.60 -2.15 -35.32
C ALA A 93 -33.48 -2.69 -34.18
N ASN A 94 -33.55 -4.02 -34.04
CA ASN A 94 -34.13 -4.66 -32.87
C ASN A 94 -33.21 -4.48 -31.65
N ASN A 95 -33.76 -3.85 -30.61
CA ASN A 95 -33.18 -3.71 -29.27
C ASN A 95 -33.11 -5.07 -28.54
N HIS A 96 -32.07 -5.87 -28.78
CA HIS A 96 -31.68 -6.97 -27.87
C HIS A 96 -30.16 -6.95 -27.60
N PRO A 97 -29.73 -7.11 -26.33
CA PRO A 97 -28.34 -6.95 -25.92
C PRO A 97 -27.60 -8.29 -26.04
N ASN A 98 -26.97 -8.55 -27.18
CA ASN A 98 -25.76 -9.40 -27.30
C ASN A 98 -25.31 -9.49 -28.76
N ALA A 99 -24.66 -8.44 -29.25
CA ALA A 99 -23.70 -8.51 -30.34
C ALA A 99 -22.83 -7.24 -30.33
N ARG A 100 -21.51 -7.45 -30.16
CA ARG A 100 -20.38 -6.52 -30.35
C ARG A 100 -20.74 -5.06 -30.72
N ALA A 101 -20.73 -4.19 -29.72
CA ALA A 101 -20.83 -2.75 -29.91
C ALA A 101 -19.49 -2.14 -30.38
N LEU A 102 -19.47 -1.65 -31.61
CA LEU A 102 -18.64 -0.52 -32.03
C LEU A 102 -19.31 0.80 -31.56
N PRO A 103 -18.51 1.86 -31.31
CA PRO A 103 -18.85 2.89 -30.34
C PRO A 103 -19.78 3.97 -30.90
N GLY A 104 -20.90 4.21 -30.20
CA GLY A 104 -21.47 5.56 -30.15
C GLY A 104 -22.99 5.70 -30.22
N SER A 105 -23.75 5.19 -29.24
CA SER A 105 -25.08 5.74 -28.92
C SER A 105 -25.10 6.30 -27.49
N LYS A 106 -25.47 7.58 -27.37
CA LYS A 106 -25.48 8.37 -26.13
C LYS A 106 -26.71 7.99 -25.30
N GLY A 107 -26.51 7.22 -24.23
CA GLY A 107 -27.34 7.32 -23.04
C GLY A 107 -26.92 8.56 -22.23
N LYS A 108 -27.84 9.11 -21.43
CA LYS A 108 -27.68 10.28 -20.56
C LYS A 108 -26.58 10.13 -19.49
N ASN A 109 -25.33 10.02 -19.91
CA ASN A 109 -24.15 10.28 -19.10
C ASN A 109 -23.35 11.33 -19.84
N ASN A 110 -23.04 12.42 -19.14
CA ASN A 110 -22.26 13.55 -19.64
C ASN A 110 -20.78 13.16 -19.80
N ARG A 111 -20.50 12.13 -20.61
CA ARG A 111 -19.14 11.74 -21.00
C ARG A 111 -18.82 12.34 -22.37
N PRO A 112 -17.72 13.09 -22.51
CA PRO A 112 -17.23 13.53 -23.80
C PRO A 112 -17.05 12.31 -24.72
N LYS A 113 -17.69 12.33 -25.89
CA LYS A 113 -17.43 11.34 -26.96
C LYS A 113 -16.13 11.74 -27.68
N GLY A 114 -15.04 11.34 -27.06
CA GLY A 114 -13.67 11.29 -27.55
C GLY A 114 -12.93 10.48 -26.50
N LYS A 115 -12.04 9.55 -26.88
CA LYS A 115 -11.05 9.08 -25.91
C LYS A 115 -10.16 10.29 -25.65
N VAL A 116 -10.53 11.10 -24.67
CA VAL A 116 -9.60 12.06 -24.07
C VAL A 116 -8.37 11.24 -23.75
N GLY A 117 -7.26 11.53 -24.44
CA GLY A 117 -6.01 10.81 -24.22
C GLY A 117 -5.66 10.90 -22.74
N TRP A 118 -4.98 9.91 -22.18
CA TRP A 118 -4.49 10.02 -20.81
C TRP A 118 -3.66 11.30 -20.62
N ASP A 119 -2.96 11.73 -21.67
CA ASP A 119 -2.22 12.99 -21.74
C ASP A 119 -3.11 14.22 -21.55
N GLU A 120 -4.33 14.23 -22.12
CA GLU A 120 -5.31 15.32 -21.95
C GLU A 120 -5.91 15.33 -20.53
N LEU A 121 -5.90 14.19 -19.82
CA LEU A 121 -6.31 14.11 -18.41
C LEU A 121 -5.21 14.53 -17.44
N GLY A 122 -3.95 14.65 -17.90
CA GLY A 122 -2.78 14.97 -17.08
C GLY A 122 -1.83 13.79 -16.83
N GLY A 123 -2.09 12.63 -17.44
CA GLY A 123 -1.20 11.47 -17.45
C GLY A 123 -1.91 10.14 -17.20
N GLU A 124 -1.15 9.05 -17.30
CA GLU A 124 -1.67 7.67 -17.21
C GLU A 124 -1.91 7.18 -15.79
N HIS A 125 -1.36 7.86 -14.78
CA HIS A 125 -1.46 7.47 -13.39
C HIS A 125 -2.49 8.32 -12.66
N LEU A 126 -3.54 7.67 -12.17
CA LEU A 126 -4.52 8.32 -11.31
C LEU A 126 -4.06 8.24 -9.85
N HIS A 127 -3.64 9.36 -9.31
CA HIS A 127 -3.31 9.53 -7.90
C HIS A 127 -4.57 9.80 -7.09
N PHE A 128 -4.70 9.15 -5.95
CA PHE A 128 -5.81 9.33 -5.02
C PHE A 128 -5.36 9.11 -3.58
N THR A 129 -6.11 9.67 -2.65
CA THR A 129 -5.93 9.49 -1.22
C THR A 129 -6.75 8.29 -0.76
N LEU A 130 -6.09 7.32 -0.14
CA LEU A 130 -6.69 6.18 0.52
C LEU A 130 -6.75 6.45 2.03
N TYR A 131 -7.97 6.54 2.55
CA TYR A 131 -8.29 6.49 3.98
C TYR A 131 -8.65 5.05 4.35
N LYS A 132 -8.11 4.52 5.44
CA LYS A 132 -8.45 3.19 5.98
C LYS A 132 -8.43 3.17 7.51
N GLU A 133 -9.30 2.36 8.10
CA GLU A 133 -9.39 2.13 9.54
C GLU A 133 -9.24 0.64 9.84
N ASN A 134 -8.36 0.29 10.78
CA ASN A 134 -8.14 -1.07 11.25
C ASN A 134 -7.88 -2.13 10.14
N LYS A 135 -7.33 -1.68 9.01
CA LYS A 135 -7.08 -2.49 7.81
C LYS A 135 -5.65 -2.37 7.34
N ASP A 136 -5.13 -3.45 6.77
CA ASP A 136 -3.84 -3.40 6.10
C ASP A 136 -3.97 -2.72 4.72
N THR A 137 -2.90 -2.07 4.25
CA THR A 137 -2.88 -1.38 2.96
C THR A 137 -3.19 -2.34 1.81
N MET A 138 -2.53 -3.51 1.80
CA MET A 138 -2.70 -4.50 0.75
C MET A 138 -4.08 -5.15 0.81
N GLU A 139 -4.64 -5.37 2.01
CA GLU A 139 -6.02 -5.88 2.17
C GLU A 139 -7.02 -5.01 1.40
N VAL A 140 -6.94 -3.69 1.54
CA VAL A 140 -7.83 -2.75 0.86
C VAL A 140 -7.58 -2.74 -0.65
N LEU A 141 -6.31 -2.72 -1.09
CA LEU A 141 -5.97 -2.70 -2.51
C LEU A 141 -6.35 -4.00 -3.23
N TYR A 142 -6.15 -5.17 -2.62
CA TYR A 142 -6.62 -6.44 -3.17
C TYR A 142 -8.13 -6.45 -3.34
N TRP A 143 -8.85 -5.92 -2.37
CA TRP A 143 -10.30 -5.83 -2.45
C TRP A 143 -10.75 -4.89 -3.59
N ILE A 144 -10.17 -3.69 -3.70
CA ILE A 144 -10.47 -2.75 -4.80
C ILE A 144 -10.14 -3.38 -6.15
N ALA A 145 -8.98 -4.04 -6.26
CA ALA A 145 -8.56 -4.73 -7.47
C ALA A 145 -9.58 -5.81 -7.87
N SER A 146 -10.10 -6.57 -6.91
CA SER A 146 -11.14 -7.59 -7.15
C SER A 146 -12.44 -6.99 -7.69
N GLN A 147 -12.90 -5.86 -7.13
CA GLN A 147 -14.13 -5.18 -7.58
C GLN A 147 -13.97 -4.61 -8.99
N LEU A 148 -12.78 -4.09 -9.31
CA LEU A 148 -12.48 -3.53 -10.63
C LEU A 148 -12.07 -4.56 -11.68
N LYS A 149 -11.91 -5.83 -11.28
CA LYS A 149 -11.37 -6.93 -12.09
C LYS A 149 -9.98 -6.62 -12.63
N LEU A 150 -9.11 -6.08 -11.77
CA LEU A 150 -7.74 -5.70 -12.07
C LEU A 150 -6.75 -6.51 -11.23
N HIS A 151 -5.49 -6.52 -11.66
CA HIS A 151 -4.41 -7.07 -10.86
C HIS A 151 -3.94 -6.03 -9.83
N VAL A 152 -3.55 -6.46 -8.62
CA VAL A 152 -3.11 -5.54 -7.55
C VAL A 152 -1.88 -4.70 -7.95
N LYS A 153 -1.05 -5.21 -8.88
CA LYS A 153 0.11 -4.51 -9.46
C LYS A 153 -0.25 -3.21 -10.19
N ASN A 154 -1.52 -3.01 -10.55
CA ASN A 154 -1.96 -1.74 -11.11
C ASN A 154 -2.01 -0.62 -10.07
N PHE A 155 -1.94 -0.96 -8.78
CA PHE A 155 -1.86 -0.01 -7.67
C PHE A 155 -0.43 0.12 -7.17
N GLN A 156 -0.04 1.35 -6.93
CA GLN A 156 1.30 1.78 -6.56
C GLN A 156 1.20 2.69 -5.33
N PHE A 157 2.12 2.57 -4.38
CA PHE A 157 2.09 3.36 -3.15
C PHE A 157 3.51 3.51 -2.58
N ALA A 158 3.75 4.60 -1.85
CA ALA A 158 5.08 4.93 -1.34
C ALA A 158 5.51 4.07 -0.13
N GLY A 159 4.57 3.54 0.63
CA GLY A 159 4.83 2.63 1.74
C GLY A 159 3.55 2.13 2.39
N THR A 160 3.63 0.98 3.07
CA THR A 160 2.52 0.42 3.84
C THR A 160 2.33 1.19 5.14
N LYS A 161 1.08 1.41 5.55
CA LYS A 161 0.75 2.03 6.85
C LYS A 161 0.21 0.99 7.83
N ASP A 162 0.34 1.28 9.12
CA ASP A 162 -0.07 0.37 10.20
C ASP A 162 -1.52 -0.10 10.05
N ARG A 163 -1.75 -1.37 10.37
CA ARG A 163 -3.09 -1.96 10.34
C ARG A 163 -3.99 -1.34 11.40
N ARG A 164 -3.50 -1.29 12.64
CA ARG A 164 -4.27 -0.82 13.80
C ARG A 164 -4.17 0.69 13.90
N GLY A 165 -5.24 1.36 13.49
CA GLY A 165 -5.35 2.81 13.53
C GLY A 165 -6.13 3.34 12.33
N VAL A 166 -6.23 4.66 12.28
CA VAL A 166 -6.76 5.40 11.14
C VAL A 166 -5.56 5.93 10.36
N THR A 167 -5.47 5.60 9.08
CA THR A 167 -4.32 5.99 8.26
C THR A 167 -4.78 6.54 6.94
N VAL A 168 -4.07 7.56 6.48
CA VAL A 168 -4.31 8.22 5.20
C VAL A 168 -3.01 8.19 4.40
N GLN A 169 -3.09 7.74 3.14
CA GLN A 169 -1.92 7.65 2.27
C GLN A 169 -2.25 7.94 0.82
N ARG A 170 -1.24 8.36 0.05
CA ARG A 170 -1.36 8.48 -1.40
C ARG A 170 -1.17 7.13 -2.07
N VAL A 171 -1.99 6.86 -3.08
CA VAL A 171 -1.93 5.67 -3.95
C VAL A 171 -2.07 6.14 -5.41
N SER A 172 -1.35 5.49 -6.31
CA SER A 172 -1.42 5.66 -7.75
C SER A 172 -2.06 4.42 -8.38
N ALA A 173 -2.93 4.63 -9.36
CA ALA A 173 -3.56 3.59 -10.16
C ALA A 173 -3.26 3.78 -11.65
N TYR A 174 -2.63 2.79 -12.27
CA TYR A 174 -2.26 2.86 -13.69
C TYR A 174 -3.48 2.66 -14.61
N ARG A 175 -3.74 3.65 -15.47
CA ARG A 175 -4.79 3.70 -16.50
C ARG A 175 -6.19 3.40 -15.98
N ILE A 176 -6.55 3.99 -14.83
CA ILE A 176 -7.89 3.93 -14.25
C ILE A 176 -8.51 5.33 -14.25
N ALA A 177 -9.76 5.44 -14.70
CA ALA A 177 -10.50 6.69 -14.64
C ALA A 177 -11.09 6.94 -13.24
N ALA A 178 -11.12 8.21 -12.80
CA ALA A 178 -11.60 8.64 -11.48
C ALA A 178 -13.00 8.12 -11.15
N ASP A 179 -13.95 8.23 -12.09
CA ASP A 179 -15.32 7.72 -11.94
C ASP A 179 -15.37 6.24 -11.52
N ARG A 180 -14.44 5.42 -12.02
CA ARG A 180 -14.41 3.98 -11.71
C ARG A 180 -14.00 3.73 -10.26
N LEU A 181 -13.02 4.46 -9.75
CA LEU A 181 -12.62 4.36 -8.34
C LEU A 181 -13.68 4.98 -7.43
N GLN A 182 -14.23 6.13 -7.81
CA GLN A 182 -15.31 6.78 -7.08
C GLN A 182 -16.53 5.86 -6.94
N GLY A 183 -16.89 5.12 -7.99
CA GLY A 183 -18.00 4.16 -7.95
C GLY A 183 -17.82 2.99 -6.98
N VAL A 184 -16.59 2.74 -6.50
CA VAL A 184 -16.30 1.69 -5.51
C VAL A 184 -16.47 2.18 -4.06
N ASN A 185 -16.44 3.51 -3.82
CA ASN A 185 -16.54 4.08 -2.48
C ASN A 185 -17.75 3.59 -1.64
N PRO A 186 -18.98 3.51 -2.19
CA PRO A 186 -20.14 3.05 -1.41
C PRO A 186 -20.01 1.61 -0.92
N THR A 187 -19.20 0.80 -1.59
CA THR A 187 -18.98 -0.62 -1.27
C THR A 187 -17.82 -0.84 -0.30
N LEU A 188 -16.97 0.17 -0.07
CA LEU A 188 -15.85 0.09 0.85
C LEU A 188 -16.34 0.17 2.31
N ARG A 189 -15.96 -0.82 3.12
CA ARG A 189 -16.15 -0.80 4.58
C ARG A 189 -14.86 -0.32 5.25
N GLN A 190 -14.96 0.65 6.17
CA GLN A 190 -13.82 1.20 6.93
C GLN A 190 -12.66 1.69 6.03
N ALA A 191 -12.99 2.14 4.82
CA ALA A 191 -12.05 2.72 3.88
C ALA A 191 -12.78 3.70 2.95
N ARG A 192 -12.08 4.73 2.48
CA ARG A 192 -12.60 5.74 1.55
C ARG A 192 -11.51 6.19 0.59
N LEU A 193 -11.89 6.49 -0.64
CA LEU A 193 -11.02 7.03 -1.69
C LEU A 193 -11.45 8.46 -2.01
N GLY A 194 -10.48 9.38 -2.13
CA GLY A 194 -10.75 10.77 -2.47
C GLY A 194 -9.54 11.48 -3.08
N GLY A 195 -9.66 12.78 -3.36
CA GLY A 195 -8.52 13.59 -3.83
C GLY A 195 -7.90 13.10 -5.14
N PHE A 196 -8.75 12.71 -6.10
CA PHE A 196 -8.36 12.18 -7.41
C PHE A 196 -7.64 13.22 -8.26
N LYS A 197 -6.46 12.87 -8.79
CA LYS A 197 -5.66 13.70 -9.69
C LYS A 197 -4.86 12.82 -10.65
N TYR A 198 -4.92 13.08 -11.95
CA TYR A 198 -4.07 12.38 -12.91
C TYR A 198 -2.67 13.00 -12.93
N MET A 199 -1.66 12.16 -13.10
CA MET A 199 -0.26 12.54 -13.21
C MET A 199 0.47 11.62 -14.20
N PRO A 200 1.59 12.07 -14.79
CA PRO A 200 2.37 11.24 -15.71
C PRO A 200 3.12 10.09 -15.03
N GLN A 201 3.49 10.24 -13.77
CA GLN A 201 4.35 9.33 -13.03
C GLN A 201 3.56 8.56 -11.97
N GLY A 202 3.99 7.34 -11.69
CA GLY A 202 3.42 6.49 -10.64
C GLY A 202 3.88 6.86 -9.23
N LEU A 203 3.80 5.88 -8.33
CA LEU A 203 4.46 5.95 -7.02
C LEU A 203 5.32 4.71 -6.86
N ASP A 204 6.55 4.90 -6.38
CA ASP A 204 7.45 3.84 -6.02
C ASP A 204 7.65 3.78 -4.50
N LEU A 205 8.07 2.61 -4.01
CA LEU A 205 8.37 2.44 -2.59
C LEU A 205 9.53 3.36 -2.21
N GLY A 206 9.33 4.19 -1.18
CA GLY A 206 10.30 5.19 -0.75
C GLY A 206 9.95 6.62 -1.16
N ASP A 207 8.96 6.85 -2.02
CA ASP A 207 8.51 8.19 -2.46
C ASP A 207 7.75 8.98 -1.38
N LEU A 208 8.05 8.75 -0.10
CA LEU A 208 7.53 9.52 1.03
C LEU A 208 8.69 10.13 1.83
N TYR A 209 8.53 11.38 2.22
CA TYR A 209 9.45 12.01 3.18
C TYR A 209 9.30 11.41 4.59
N GLY A 210 8.09 11.00 4.96
CA GLY A 210 7.79 10.57 6.32
C GLY A 210 6.30 10.39 6.58
N ASN A 211 5.94 10.34 7.86
CA ASN A 211 4.58 10.19 8.34
C ASN A 211 4.30 11.20 9.46
N GLU A 212 3.11 11.80 9.42
CA GLU A 212 2.55 12.54 10.53
C GLU A 212 1.72 11.57 11.39
N PHE A 213 2.00 11.57 12.69
CA PHE A 213 1.33 10.76 13.68
C PHE A 213 0.56 11.67 14.62
N THR A 214 -0.70 11.32 14.88
CA THR A 214 -1.50 11.89 15.94
C THR A 214 -1.91 10.74 16.86
N ILE A 215 -1.35 10.71 18.07
CA ILE A 215 -1.43 9.57 18.98
C ILE A 215 -2.05 10.01 20.30
N THR A 216 -3.04 9.25 20.76
CA THR A 216 -3.63 9.41 22.09
C THR A 216 -3.02 8.40 23.05
N LEU A 217 -2.37 8.89 24.11
CA LEU A 217 -1.96 8.10 25.26
C LEU A 217 -3.08 8.20 26.30
N ARG A 218 -3.77 7.10 26.58
CA ARG A 218 -4.83 7.01 27.59
C ARG A 218 -4.26 6.60 28.95
N GLU A 219 -5.04 6.80 30.00
CA GLU A 219 -4.69 6.43 31.38
C GLU A 219 -3.31 6.94 31.82
N CYS A 220 -3.00 8.19 31.48
CA CYS A 220 -1.72 8.79 31.81
C CYS A 220 -1.64 9.12 33.30
N THR A 221 -0.63 8.56 33.95
CA THR A 221 -0.29 8.84 35.35
C THR A 221 0.99 9.67 35.41
N PHE A 222 1.04 10.62 36.34
CA PHE A 222 2.14 11.56 36.47
C PHE A 222 2.71 11.55 37.89
N PRO A 223 4.05 11.61 38.06
CA PRO A 223 4.66 11.70 39.38
C PRO A 223 4.16 12.94 40.14
N GLY A 224 3.78 12.76 41.40
CA GLY A 224 3.27 13.85 42.23
C GLY A 224 1.80 14.20 42.02
N GLN A 225 1.01 13.33 41.37
CA GLN A 225 -0.46 13.45 41.36
C GLN A 225 -1.01 13.34 42.79
N GLN A 226 -1.20 14.49 43.43
CA GLN A 226 -1.91 14.68 44.69
C GLN A 226 -2.73 15.97 44.59
N GLY A 227 -3.87 16.02 45.27
CA GLY A 227 -4.78 17.17 45.22
C GLY A 227 -5.99 16.95 44.31
N ASP A 228 -6.73 18.03 44.05
CA ASP A 228 -7.95 18.03 43.24
C ASP A 228 -7.65 17.81 41.74
N ALA A 229 -8.71 17.51 40.97
CA ALA A 229 -8.57 17.23 39.55
C ALA A 229 -7.96 18.40 38.75
N ALA A 230 -8.25 19.64 39.15
CA ALA A 230 -7.71 20.83 38.52
C ALA A 230 -6.19 20.96 38.73
N ALA A 231 -5.70 20.73 39.96
CA ALA A 231 -4.26 20.73 40.24
C ALA A 231 -3.54 19.59 39.51
N GLN A 232 -4.15 18.41 39.43
CA GLN A 232 -3.59 17.27 38.67
C GLN A 232 -3.47 17.57 37.17
N PHE A 233 -4.47 18.25 36.59
CA PHE A 233 -4.47 18.63 35.19
C PHE A 233 -3.37 19.65 34.85
N GLU A 234 -3.19 20.69 35.67
CA GLU A 234 -2.14 21.68 35.47
C GLU A 234 -0.73 21.10 35.70
N LEU A 235 -0.57 20.20 36.68
CA LEU A 235 0.68 19.46 36.87
C LEU A 235 1.00 18.59 35.65
N ALA A 236 0.01 17.89 35.10
CA ALA A 236 0.17 17.06 33.92
C ALA A 236 0.62 17.90 32.71
N LYS A 237 -0.02 19.05 32.46
CA LYS A 237 0.40 19.96 31.38
C LYS A 237 1.85 20.40 31.53
N LYS A 238 2.27 20.77 32.75
CA LYS A 238 3.65 21.18 33.01
C LYS A 238 4.65 20.05 32.70
N ILE A 239 4.40 18.85 33.24
CA ILE A 239 5.28 17.69 33.03
C ILE A 239 5.36 17.31 31.55
N VAL A 240 4.22 17.27 30.85
CA VAL A 240 4.18 16.96 29.41
C VAL A 240 4.90 18.02 28.61
N GLY A 241 4.69 19.31 28.90
CA GLY A 241 5.38 20.41 28.21
C GLY A 241 6.89 20.35 28.36
N ASP A 242 7.38 20.09 29.58
CA ASP A 242 8.82 19.92 29.85
C ASP A 242 9.38 18.69 29.11
N ALA A 243 8.66 17.57 29.13
CA ALA A 243 9.06 16.33 28.47
C ALA A 243 9.13 16.48 26.94
N VAL A 244 8.12 17.11 26.33
CA VAL A 244 8.07 17.34 24.88
C VAL A 244 9.16 18.32 24.45
N SER A 245 9.44 19.36 25.24
CA SER A 245 10.51 20.32 24.94
C SER A 245 11.89 19.65 24.94
N GLN A 246 12.17 18.82 25.96
CA GLN A 246 13.41 18.04 26.02
C GLN A 246 13.50 17.01 24.89
N PHE A 247 12.38 16.37 24.55
CA PHE A 247 12.29 15.39 23.46
C PHE A 247 12.55 16.04 22.10
N GLN A 248 12.05 17.27 21.87
CA GLN A 248 12.30 18.05 20.67
C GLN A 248 13.78 18.41 20.54
N GLU A 249 14.44 18.81 21.63
CA GLU A 249 15.85 19.19 21.60
C GLU A 249 16.78 17.98 21.39
N ARG A 250 16.57 16.91 22.18
CA ARG A 250 17.47 15.76 22.23
C ARG A 250 17.19 14.73 21.14
N GLY A 251 15.97 14.67 20.62
CA GLY A 251 15.53 13.61 19.72
C GLY A 251 15.52 12.24 20.40
N PHE A 252 15.66 11.18 19.60
CA PHE A 252 15.68 9.80 20.09
C PHE A 252 16.58 8.92 19.22
N ILE A 253 17.05 7.80 19.80
CA ILE A 253 17.83 6.80 19.07
C ILE A 253 16.90 6.10 18.06
N ASN A 254 17.31 6.05 16.80
CA ASN A 254 16.50 5.58 15.68
C ASN A 254 16.42 4.04 15.58
N TYR A 255 16.12 3.39 16.70
CA TYR A 255 15.98 1.93 16.81
C TYR A 255 14.95 1.36 15.84
N TYR A 256 15.18 0.12 15.42
CA TYR A 256 14.14 -0.72 14.86
C TYR A 256 13.19 -1.16 15.97
N GLY A 257 11.90 -0.83 15.82
CA GLY A 257 10.88 -1.21 16.79
C GLY A 257 10.56 -2.71 16.79
N LEU A 258 9.88 -3.19 17.84
CA LEU A 258 9.53 -4.61 18.04
C LEU A 258 8.77 -5.23 16.85
N GLN A 259 7.98 -4.44 16.13
CA GLN A 259 7.27 -4.88 14.92
C GLN A 259 8.22 -5.45 13.84
N ARG A 260 9.48 -5.01 13.80
CA ARG A 260 10.50 -5.50 12.85
C ARG A 260 10.92 -6.95 13.14
N PHE A 261 10.80 -7.39 14.39
CA PHE A 261 11.21 -8.71 14.85
C PHE A 261 10.05 -9.72 14.90
N GLY A 262 8.84 -9.29 14.53
CA GLY A 262 7.63 -10.11 14.56
C GLY A 262 7.04 -10.25 15.96
N THR A 263 5.82 -10.79 16.04
CA THR A 263 5.05 -10.94 17.28
C THR A 263 4.92 -12.39 17.75
N PHE A 264 5.56 -13.33 17.05
CA PHE A 264 5.50 -14.75 17.37
C PHE A 264 6.50 -15.12 18.49
N ALA A 265 6.32 -16.31 19.07
CA ALA A 265 7.18 -16.82 20.12
C ALA A 265 8.66 -16.90 19.70
N ILE A 266 8.93 -17.16 18.42
CA ILE A 266 10.27 -17.10 17.83
C ILE A 266 10.42 -15.79 17.07
N SER A 267 11.49 -15.07 17.40
CA SER A 267 11.80 -13.80 16.78
C SER A 267 12.33 -13.97 15.35
N THR A 268 11.96 -13.03 14.48
CA THR A 268 12.29 -13.03 13.05
C THR A 268 13.81 -12.95 12.81
N ASP A 269 14.55 -12.28 13.70
CA ASP A 269 16.02 -12.22 13.65
C ASP A 269 16.69 -13.56 13.97
N THR A 270 16.08 -14.40 14.82
CA THR A 270 16.62 -15.73 15.15
C THR A 270 16.61 -16.62 13.91
N ILE A 271 15.52 -16.58 13.15
CA ILE A 271 15.39 -17.27 11.85
C ILE A 271 16.43 -16.72 10.87
N GLY A 272 16.57 -15.39 10.77
CA GLY A 272 17.56 -14.74 9.91
C GLY A 272 18.99 -15.14 10.23
N ARG A 273 19.34 -15.23 11.51
CA ARG A 273 20.65 -15.67 12.00
C ARG A 273 20.95 -17.11 11.58
N LYS A 274 19.98 -18.03 11.75
CA LYS A 274 20.10 -19.43 11.31
C LYS A 274 20.29 -19.54 9.80
N MET A 275 19.52 -18.77 9.03
CA MET A 275 19.67 -18.69 7.56
C MET A 275 21.06 -18.21 7.15
N LEU A 276 21.59 -17.17 7.81
CA LEU A 276 22.92 -16.63 7.53
C LEU A 276 24.05 -17.58 7.94
N ARG A 277 23.84 -18.43 8.95
CA ARG A 277 24.78 -19.49 9.35
C ARG A 277 24.79 -20.69 8.38
N GLY A 278 23.78 -20.79 7.52
CA GLY A 278 23.55 -21.97 6.67
C GLY A 278 22.82 -23.11 7.38
N ASP A 279 22.32 -22.89 8.59
CA ASP A 279 21.48 -23.84 9.33
C ASP A 279 20.02 -23.70 8.89
N LEU A 280 19.76 -24.20 7.67
CA LEU A 280 18.46 -24.05 7.02
C LEU A 280 17.39 -24.96 7.63
N GLU A 281 17.78 -26.10 8.20
CA GLU A 281 16.89 -27.04 8.87
C GLU A 281 16.22 -26.38 10.07
N SER A 282 17.03 -25.88 11.03
CA SER A 282 16.48 -25.20 12.20
C SER A 282 15.75 -23.90 11.85
N ALA A 283 16.09 -23.23 10.74
CA ALA A 283 15.32 -22.07 10.27
C ALA A 283 13.91 -22.46 9.80
N VAL A 284 13.78 -23.58 9.08
CA VAL A 284 12.47 -24.12 8.66
C VAL A 284 11.66 -24.58 9.87
N GLU A 285 12.29 -25.26 10.82
CA GLU A 285 11.63 -25.70 12.06
C GLU A 285 11.10 -24.53 12.87
N ASP A 286 11.86 -23.43 12.97
CA ASP A 286 11.43 -22.23 13.67
C ASP A 286 10.21 -21.58 13.00
N ILE A 287 10.20 -21.50 11.66
CA ILE A 287 9.04 -20.95 10.93
C ILE A 287 7.80 -21.81 11.16
N LEU A 288 7.96 -23.13 11.23
CA LEU A 288 6.89 -24.10 11.46
C LEU A 288 6.59 -24.33 12.95
N SER A 289 7.16 -23.52 13.84
CA SER A 289 6.88 -23.60 15.27
C SER A 289 5.53 -22.98 15.63
N PHE A 290 4.94 -23.44 16.73
CA PHE A 290 3.68 -22.95 17.28
C PHE A 290 3.72 -22.93 18.80
N SER A 291 2.92 -22.05 19.40
CA SER A 291 2.78 -21.99 20.86
C SER A 291 1.90 -23.15 21.36
N PRO A 292 2.31 -23.89 22.41
CA PRO A 292 1.46 -24.89 23.05
C PRO A 292 0.14 -24.32 23.57
N GLU A 293 0.14 -23.05 24.01
CA GLU A 293 -1.05 -22.35 24.50
C GLU A 293 -2.09 -22.15 23.40
N ALA A 294 -1.63 -21.83 22.18
CA ALA A 294 -2.51 -21.66 21.02
C ALA A 294 -3.11 -22.99 20.54
N LEU A 295 -2.37 -24.10 20.72
CA LEU A 295 -2.88 -25.44 20.43
C LEU A 295 -3.91 -25.88 21.49
N ALA A 296 -3.63 -25.67 22.78
CA ALA A 296 -4.57 -26.00 23.86
C ALA A 296 -5.89 -25.21 23.72
N ALA A 297 -5.83 -23.98 23.24
CA ALA A 297 -7.00 -23.17 22.90
C ALA A 297 -7.82 -23.71 21.72
N ALA A 298 -7.23 -24.52 20.83
CA ALA A 298 -7.95 -25.20 19.75
C ALA A 298 -8.76 -26.38 20.28
N ASP A 299 -8.19 -27.14 21.23
CA ASP A 299 -8.81 -28.32 21.81
C ASP A 299 -9.91 -27.95 22.83
N ASN A 300 -9.73 -26.85 23.57
CA ASN A 300 -10.68 -26.36 24.58
C ASN A 300 -11.01 -24.87 24.34
N PRO A 301 -11.96 -24.56 23.44
CA PRO A 301 -12.33 -23.17 23.11
C PRO A 301 -12.84 -22.37 24.32
N ASP A 302 -13.49 -23.02 25.28
CA ASP A 302 -14.08 -22.38 26.46
C ASP A 302 -13.06 -21.94 27.52
N GLN A 303 -11.84 -22.49 27.48
CA GLN A 303 -10.72 -22.11 28.36
C GLN A 303 -9.67 -21.25 27.65
N ALA A 304 -9.85 -20.97 26.35
CA ALA A 304 -8.94 -20.14 25.59
C ALA A 304 -8.91 -18.73 26.20
N SER A 305 -7.73 -18.28 26.64
CA SER A 305 -7.57 -16.90 27.09
C SER A 305 -8.03 -15.95 25.96
N THR A 306 -8.77 -14.89 26.30
CA THR A 306 -9.31 -13.86 25.38
C THR A 306 -8.24 -13.18 24.51
N LYS A 307 -6.96 -13.50 24.70
CA LYS A 307 -5.79 -12.83 24.11
C LYS A 307 -5.24 -13.47 22.85
N ILE A 308 -5.71 -14.66 22.42
CA ILE A 308 -5.19 -15.36 21.23
C ILE A 308 -6.15 -15.22 20.05
N SER A 309 -5.64 -14.82 18.88
CA SER A 309 -6.46 -14.67 17.67
C SER A 309 -6.91 -16.03 17.13
N HIS A 310 -8.15 -16.12 16.64
CA HIS A 310 -8.67 -17.31 15.96
C HIS A 310 -7.74 -17.82 14.84
N ASP A 311 -7.13 -16.91 14.07
CA ASP A 311 -6.18 -17.28 13.02
C ASP A 311 -4.90 -17.93 13.58
N ASP A 312 -4.45 -17.53 14.77
CA ASP A 312 -3.25 -18.09 15.40
C ASP A 312 -3.54 -19.48 16.01
N ILE A 313 -4.77 -19.70 16.49
CA ILE A 313 -5.27 -21.01 16.91
C ILE A 313 -5.31 -21.96 15.71
N ALA A 314 -5.94 -21.54 14.60
CA ALA A 314 -6.00 -22.33 13.37
C ALA A 314 -4.61 -22.63 12.78
N ARG A 315 -3.67 -21.67 12.86
CA ARG A 315 -2.27 -21.90 12.51
C ARG A 315 -1.63 -22.97 13.38
N ALA A 316 -1.81 -22.92 14.70
CA ALA A 316 -1.24 -23.90 15.62
C ALA A 316 -1.78 -25.31 15.34
N GLU A 317 -3.09 -25.46 15.13
CA GLU A 317 -3.73 -26.72 14.74
C GLU A 317 -3.13 -27.26 13.42
N ALA A 318 -3.05 -26.42 12.38
CA ALA A 318 -2.48 -26.79 11.08
C ALA A 318 -1.02 -27.26 11.18
N LEU A 319 -0.19 -26.53 11.94
CA LEU A 319 1.22 -26.88 12.15
C LEU A 319 1.38 -28.15 13.00
N HIS A 320 0.50 -28.36 13.99
CA HIS A 320 0.47 -29.59 14.77
C HIS A 320 0.15 -30.80 13.88
N ILE A 321 -0.90 -30.72 13.05
CA ILE A 321 -1.25 -31.76 12.07
C ILE A 321 -0.07 -32.06 11.15
N TRP A 322 0.58 -31.02 10.62
CA TRP A 322 1.76 -31.20 9.77
C TRP A 322 2.90 -31.91 10.52
N LYS A 323 3.19 -31.50 11.76
CA LYS A 323 4.30 -32.04 12.57
C LYS A 323 4.09 -33.51 12.95
N THR A 324 2.86 -33.91 13.24
CA THR A 324 2.51 -35.29 13.65
C THR A 324 2.26 -36.22 12.47
N THR A 325 1.52 -35.77 11.45
CA THR A 325 1.06 -36.65 10.36
C THR A 325 1.89 -36.55 9.08
N LYS A 326 2.62 -35.44 8.89
CA LYS A 326 3.30 -35.08 7.63
C LYS A 326 2.38 -35.08 6.40
N LYS A 327 1.06 -34.94 6.60
CA LYS A 327 0.07 -34.81 5.52
C LYS A 327 -0.17 -33.34 5.19
N SER A 328 0.31 -32.90 4.04
CA SER A 328 0.20 -31.50 3.60
C SER A 328 -1.24 -31.03 3.39
N GLY A 329 -2.09 -31.84 2.77
CA GLY A 329 -3.49 -31.47 2.49
C GLY A 329 -4.28 -31.08 3.75
N ALA A 330 -4.31 -31.96 4.75
CA ALA A 330 -5.04 -31.73 6.00
C ALA A 330 -4.54 -30.50 6.77
N ALA A 331 -3.23 -30.25 6.76
CA ALA A 331 -2.65 -29.05 7.37
C ALA A 331 -3.03 -27.78 6.61
N LEU A 332 -2.96 -27.79 5.28
CA LEU A 332 -3.23 -26.62 4.44
C LEU A 332 -4.71 -26.22 4.40
N ASP A 333 -5.63 -27.16 4.60
CA ASP A 333 -7.07 -26.88 4.70
C ASP A 333 -7.41 -26.06 5.96
N LYS A 334 -6.64 -26.24 7.04
CA LYS A 334 -6.80 -25.51 8.30
C LYS A 334 -5.98 -24.22 8.35
N LEU A 335 -4.88 -24.13 7.59
CA LEU A 335 -3.97 -23.00 7.64
C LEU A 335 -4.56 -21.73 6.99
N PRO A 336 -4.71 -20.61 7.74
CA PRO A 336 -5.20 -19.36 7.16
C PRO A 336 -4.31 -18.82 6.04
N ARG A 337 -4.92 -18.24 5.00
CA ARG A 337 -4.21 -17.79 3.79
C ARG A 337 -3.14 -16.72 4.01
N ARG A 338 -3.19 -15.99 5.13
CA ARG A 338 -2.20 -14.96 5.49
C ARG A 338 -0.81 -15.53 5.81
N PHE A 339 -0.73 -16.79 6.24
CA PHE A 339 0.51 -17.47 6.64
C PHE A 339 1.24 -18.06 5.44
N GLN A 340 1.76 -17.18 4.58
CA GLN A 340 2.34 -17.56 3.29
C GLN A 340 3.63 -18.36 3.43
N ALA A 341 4.45 -18.08 4.44
CA ALA A 341 5.72 -18.79 4.66
C ALA A 341 5.48 -20.25 5.02
N GLU A 342 4.64 -20.50 6.04
CA GLU A 342 4.25 -21.83 6.50
C GLU A 342 3.59 -22.63 5.38
N ASN A 343 2.71 -21.96 4.63
CA ASN A 343 2.03 -22.57 3.50
C ASN A 343 3.02 -23.03 2.42
N ALA A 344 3.96 -22.17 2.02
CA ALA A 344 5.00 -22.49 1.05
C ALA A 344 5.89 -23.66 1.52
N LEU A 345 6.27 -23.67 2.79
CA LEU A 345 7.09 -24.73 3.38
C LEU A 345 6.35 -26.08 3.40
N ILE A 346 5.11 -26.11 3.90
CA ILE A 346 4.31 -27.34 3.97
C ILE A 346 4.04 -27.91 2.56
N ARG A 347 3.77 -27.04 1.58
CA ARG A 347 3.57 -27.48 0.19
C ARG A 347 4.82 -28.11 -0.43
N HIS A 348 6.00 -27.54 -0.16
CA HIS A 348 7.25 -28.06 -0.73
C HIS A 348 7.71 -29.34 -0.03
N LEU A 349 7.76 -29.33 1.30
CA LEU A 349 8.24 -30.45 2.11
C LEU A 349 7.26 -31.61 2.12
N GLY A 350 5.96 -31.32 2.03
CA GLY A 350 4.87 -32.30 2.00
C GLY A 350 4.51 -32.80 0.62
N TRP A 351 5.43 -32.67 -0.34
CA TRP A 351 5.27 -33.27 -1.64
C TRP A 351 5.62 -34.75 -1.59
N VAL A 352 4.61 -35.58 -1.88
CA VAL A 352 4.70 -37.04 -1.89
C VAL A 352 4.85 -37.52 -3.33
N ASP A 353 5.80 -38.42 -3.57
CA ASP A 353 5.88 -39.09 -4.86
C ASP A 353 4.72 -40.07 -5.02
N ARG A 354 4.00 -40.00 -6.15
CA ARG A 354 2.85 -40.87 -6.41
C ARG A 354 3.24 -42.33 -6.62
N LYS A 355 4.51 -42.61 -6.94
CA LYS A 355 5.00 -43.97 -7.18
C LYS A 355 5.56 -44.61 -5.92
N SER A 356 6.43 -43.91 -5.18
CA SER A 356 7.04 -44.48 -3.96
C SER A 356 6.22 -44.24 -2.69
N GLY A 357 5.35 -43.22 -2.67
CA GLY A 357 4.65 -42.80 -1.45
C GLY A 357 5.53 -42.05 -0.45
N ASP A 358 6.80 -41.80 -0.78
CA ASP A 358 7.76 -41.13 0.09
C ASP A 358 7.77 -39.62 -0.09
N LEU A 359 8.22 -38.93 0.96
CA LEU A 359 8.49 -37.50 0.96
C LEU A 359 9.89 -37.24 0.38
N LEU A 360 10.03 -37.25 -0.95
CA LEU A 360 11.32 -37.05 -1.63
C LEU A 360 12.02 -35.72 -1.28
N ARG A 361 11.24 -34.70 -0.88
CA ARG A 361 11.72 -33.35 -0.55
C ARG A 361 11.80 -33.06 0.94
N ALA A 362 11.64 -34.07 1.81
CA ALA A 362 11.59 -33.88 3.26
C ALA A 362 12.81 -33.16 3.85
N LYS A 363 13.98 -33.28 3.21
CA LYS A 363 15.25 -32.67 3.65
C LYS A 363 15.72 -31.52 2.74
N ASP A 364 14.93 -31.12 1.76
CA ASP A 364 15.26 -30.01 0.87
C ASP A 364 14.85 -28.67 1.50
N TRP A 365 15.58 -28.28 2.54
CA TRP A 365 15.32 -27.05 3.31
C TRP A 365 15.53 -25.79 2.49
N GLN A 366 16.57 -25.78 1.64
CA GLN A 366 16.85 -24.63 0.77
C GLN A 366 15.73 -24.44 -0.26
N GLY A 367 15.29 -25.51 -0.93
CA GLY A 367 14.17 -25.44 -1.86
C GLY A 367 12.86 -25.02 -1.18
N ALA A 368 12.63 -25.47 0.06
CA ALA A 368 11.46 -25.05 0.83
C ALA A 368 11.45 -23.54 1.08
N LEU A 369 12.58 -22.98 1.56
CA LEU A 369 12.72 -21.54 1.80
C LEU A 369 12.70 -20.72 0.50
N GLN A 370 13.14 -21.31 -0.63
CA GLN A 370 13.09 -20.66 -1.94
C GLN A 370 11.65 -20.44 -2.44
N ASN A 371 10.71 -21.31 -2.06
CA ASN A 371 9.28 -21.15 -2.39
C ASN A 371 8.60 -20.01 -1.61
N ILE A 372 9.18 -19.55 -0.50
CA ILE A 372 8.69 -18.36 0.20
C ILE A 372 8.88 -17.14 -0.72
N PRO A 373 7.89 -16.25 -0.85
CA PRO A 373 8.06 -15.01 -1.62
C PRO A 373 9.30 -14.23 -1.18
N ARG A 374 10.08 -13.74 -2.15
CA ARG A 374 11.41 -13.13 -1.91
C ARG A 374 11.39 -12.07 -0.81
N ASN A 375 10.41 -11.16 -0.81
CA ASN A 375 10.33 -10.07 0.16
C ASN A 375 10.14 -10.58 1.60
N LEU A 376 9.30 -11.61 1.76
CA LEU A 376 9.08 -12.25 3.06
C LEU A 376 10.32 -13.02 3.52
N ARG A 377 11.03 -13.66 2.57
CA ARG A 377 12.31 -14.33 2.86
C ARG A 377 13.39 -13.34 3.32
N LEU A 378 13.52 -12.21 2.63
CA LEU A 378 14.50 -11.17 2.98
C LEU A 378 14.21 -10.53 4.35
N MET A 379 12.95 -10.49 4.78
CA MET A 379 12.54 -9.99 6.09
C MET A 379 13.34 -10.64 7.23
N TYR A 380 13.57 -11.96 7.17
CA TYR A 380 14.31 -12.70 8.20
C TYR A 380 15.75 -12.21 8.35
N VAL A 381 16.49 -12.16 7.25
CA VAL A 381 17.91 -11.74 7.25
C VAL A 381 18.05 -10.24 7.56
N HIS A 382 17.12 -9.40 7.13
CA HIS A 382 17.09 -7.98 7.49
C HIS A 382 16.72 -7.74 8.96
N ALA A 383 15.90 -8.60 9.58
CA ALA A 383 15.65 -8.53 11.02
C ALA A 383 16.92 -8.80 11.82
N TYR A 384 17.78 -9.74 11.38
CA TYR A 384 19.09 -9.94 12.00
C TYR A 384 19.99 -8.69 11.87
N GLN A 385 20.07 -8.06 10.69
CA GLN A 385 20.79 -6.78 10.55
C GLN A 385 20.25 -5.71 11.50
N SER A 386 18.93 -5.66 11.65
CA SER A 386 18.24 -4.71 12.53
C SER A 386 18.59 -4.95 14.01
N LEU A 387 18.73 -6.22 14.42
CA LEU A 387 19.16 -6.60 15.77
C LEU A 387 20.58 -6.10 16.03
N VAL A 388 21.53 -6.45 15.16
CA VAL A 388 22.94 -6.04 15.30
C VAL A 388 23.02 -4.51 15.36
N TRP A 389 22.31 -3.82 14.47
CA TRP A 389 22.28 -2.36 14.46
C TRP A 389 21.75 -1.78 15.78
N ASN A 390 20.64 -2.32 16.31
CA ASN A 390 20.11 -1.87 17.60
C ASN A 390 21.12 -2.06 18.75
N THR A 391 21.78 -3.22 18.83
CA THR A 391 22.81 -3.48 19.85
C THR A 391 23.97 -2.50 19.74
N VAL A 392 24.47 -2.29 18.52
CA VAL A 392 25.59 -1.38 18.27
C VAL A 392 25.20 0.08 18.53
N ALA A 393 24.02 0.52 18.12
CA ALA A 393 23.54 1.88 18.36
C ALA A 393 23.46 2.18 19.87
N GLY A 394 22.97 1.23 20.66
CA GLY A 394 22.97 1.34 22.12
C GLY A 394 24.38 1.45 22.69
N ARG A 395 25.30 0.59 22.23
CA ARG A 395 26.71 0.63 22.67
C ARG A 395 27.40 1.93 22.27
N ARG A 396 27.15 2.45 21.06
CA ARG A 396 27.71 3.71 20.58
C ARG A 396 27.27 4.88 21.45
N TYR A 397 26.00 4.91 21.85
CA TYR A 397 25.47 5.94 22.72
C TYR A 397 26.01 5.81 24.16
N GLU A 398 26.18 4.59 24.66
CA GLU A 398 26.80 4.33 25.97
C GLU A 398 28.26 4.83 26.03
N LEU A 399 29.05 4.60 24.97
CA LEU A 399 30.47 4.94 24.94
C LEU A 399 30.73 6.44 24.80
N TYR A 400 30.05 7.14 23.90
CA TYR A 400 30.36 8.55 23.61
C TYR A 400 29.17 9.52 23.75
N GLY A 401 27.98 9.02 24.09
CA GLY A 401 26.77 9.84 24.24
C GLY A 401 26.51 10.70 23.01
N ASN A 402 26.22 11.98 23.25
CA ASN A 402 25.90 12.99 22.22
C ASN A 402 27.11 13.54 21.45
N LYS A 403 28.34 13.13 21.79
CA LYS A 403 29.55 13.67 21.18
C LYS A 403 29.83 12.97 19.84
N VAL A 404 30.25 13.75 18.85
CA VAL A 404 30.83 13.23 17.61
C VAL A 404 32.30 12.91 17.86
N VAL A 405 32.75 11.73 17.45
CA VAL A 405 34.12 11.26 17.67
C VAL A 405 34.77 10.82 16.36
N ALA A 406 36.11 10.82 16.34
CA ALA A 406 36.87 10.30 15.21
C ALA A 406 36.46 8.86 14.91
N GLY A 407 36.33 8.53 13.63
CA GLY A 407 35.91 7.21 13.18
C GLY A 407 34.40 6.98 13.13
N ASP A 408 33.56 7.92 13.59
CA ASP A 408 32.12 7.91 13.29
C ASP A 408 31.90 8.08 11.78
N LEU A 409 30.80 7.51 11.27
CA LEU A 409 30.51 7.54 9.83
C LEU A 409 29.49 8.62 9.49
N VAL A 410 29.69 9.26 8.34
CA VAL A 410 28.76 10.21 7.71
C VAL A 410 28.55 9.87 6.24
N LEU A 411 27.39 10.20 5.69
CA LEU A 411 27.08 9.97 4.26
C LEU A 411 27.74 11.02 3.38
N VAL A 412 28.42 10.58 2.32
CA VAL A 412 29.20 11.44 1.42
C VAL A 412 28.30 12.39 0.62
N HIS A 413 27.16 11.90 0.14
CA HIS A 413 26.31 12.69 -0.77
C HIS A 413 25.36 13.66 -0.06
N GLU A 414 24.97 13.38 1.17
CA GLU A 414 24.08 14.24 1.98
C GLU A 414 24.79 15.49 2.52
N HIS A 415 26.12 15.46 2.59
CA HIS A 415 26.93 16.55 3.14
C HIS A 415 27.83 17.22 2.09
N LYS A 416 27.51 17.08 0.79
CA LYS A 416 28.22 17.76 -0.31
C LYS A 416 28.34 19.28 -0.08
N ASP A 417 27.32 19.91 0.51
CA ASP A 417 27.33 21.35 0.79
C ASP A 417 28.24 21.75 1.96
N LYS A 418 28.58 20.79 2.84
CA LYS A 418 29.46 21.00 4.00
C LYS A 418 30.95 20.73 3.67
N GLU A 419 31.23 20.25 2.46
CA GLU A 419 32.55 19.87 1.95
C GLU A 419 32.94 20.73 0.73
N ALA A 420 34.22 21.06 0.59
CA ALA A 420 34.78 21.59 -0.65
C ALA A 420 35.61 20.47 -1.31
N TYR A 421 35.01 19.63 -2.15
CA TYR A 421 35.73 18.55 -2.82
C TYR A 421 35.39 18.41 -4.32
N LYS A 422 36.42 18.12 -5.11
CA LYS A 422 36.40 17.92 -6.57
C LYS A 422 36.08 16.46 -6.90
N GLN A 423 35.19 16.25 -7.86
CA GLN A 423 34.75 14.94 -8.32
C GLN A 423 35.83 14.29 -9.20
N GLU A 424 36.34 13.11 -8.82
CA GLU A 424 36.99 12.19 -9.73
C GLU A 424 36.01 11.03 -9.97
N ASP A 425 35.55 10.89 -11.21
CA ASP A 425 34.70 9.79 -11.67
C ASP A 425 35.59 8.56 -11.89
N GLU A 426 35.75 7.71 -10.88
CA GLU A 426 36.33 6.37 -11.08
C GLU A 426 35.22 5.33 -11.29
N GLU A 427 35.17 4.76 -12.49
CA GLU A 427 34.50 3.49 -12.75
C GLU A 427 35.27 2.38 -12.02
N THR A 428 34.80 2.00 -10.84
CA THR A 428 35.44 0.96 -10.03
C THR A 428 35.21 -0.44 -10.64
N ILE A 429 36.30 -1.06 -11.08
CA ILE A 429 36.44 -2.49 -11.36
C ILE A 429 36.71 -3.19 -10.02
N ASP A 430 36.10 -4.36 -9.75
CA ASP A 430 36.40 -5.10 -8.52
C ASP A 430 37.76 -5.82 -8.58
N ASP A 431 38.26 -6.32 -7.43
CA ASP A 431 39.53 -7.06 -7.32
C ASP A 431 39.56 -8.36 -8.16
N ALA A 432 38.45 -8.74 -8.80
CA ALA A 432 38.34 -9.89 -9.70
C ALA A 432 38.29 -9.51 -11.19
N GLY A 433 38.34 -8.21 -11.53
CA GLY A 433 38.34 -7.72 -12.91
C GLY A 433 36.97 -7.76 -13.59
N GLU A 434 35.87 -7.93 -12.84
CA GLU A 434 34.52 -7.91 -13.40
C GLU A 434 33.93 -6.49 -13.36
N ILE A 435 33.35 -6.07 -14.48
CA ILE A 435 32.57 -4.83 -14.56
C ILE A 435 31.30 -5.02 -13.74
N ILE A 436 31.05 -4.16 -12.76
CA ILE A 436 29.86 -4.22 -11.90
C ILE A 436 28.59 -4.02 -12.75
N VAL A 437 27.99 -5.12 -13.19
CA VAL A 437 26.67 -5.11 -13.86
C VAL A 437 25.59 -4.87 -12.80
N ARG A 438 24.98 -3.69 -12.86
CA ARG A 438 23.90 -3.23 -11.98
C ARG A 438 22.69 -4.19 -12.02
N PRO A 439 22.31 -4.85 -10.92
CA PRO A 439 21.08 -5.64 -10.88
C PRO A 439 19.86 -4.73 -10.92
N ALA A 440 18.93 -5.03 -11.83
CA ALA A 440 17.69 -4.30 -12.04
C ALA A 440 16.88 -4.09 -10.74
N ALA A 441 16.31 -2.90 -10.64
CA ALA A 441 15.45 -2.42 -9.58
C ALA A 441 14.19 -3.29 -9.42
N HIS A 442 13.97 -3.80 -8.21
CA HIS A 442 12.64 -3.85 -7.57
C HIS A 442 12.78 -4.33 -6.11
N ASP A 443 12.04 -3.67 -5.23
CA ASP A 443 11.66 -4.13 -3.88
C ASP A 443 12.78 -4.32 -2.85
N THR A 444 13.41 -3.21 -2.51
CA THR A 444 13.83 -2.92 -1.14
C THR A 444 13.23 -1.57 -0.78
N ALA A 445 12.82 -1.35 0.47
CA ALA A 445 12.41 -0.03 0.98
C ALA A 445 13.58 0.98 1.06
N THR A 446 14.67 0.68 0.35
CA THR A 446 15.79 1.56 0.09
C THR A 446 15.54 2.17 -1.28
N SER A 447 15.54 3.50 -1.33
CA SER A 447 15.36 4.25 -2.57
C SER A 447 16.40 3.80 -3.61
N LEU A 448 16.18 4.11 -4.88
CA LEU A 448 17.20 3.90 -5.92
C LEU A 448 18.53 4.61 -5.57
N GLU A 449 18.48 5.63 -4.70
CA GLU A 449 19.60 6.45 -4.24
C GLU A 449 20.43 5.75 -3.15
N ASP A 450 19.80 5.04 -2.21
CA ASP A 450 20.47 4.27 -1.14
C ASP A 450 21.44 3.19 -1.68
N LYS A 451 21.27 2.75 -2.93
CA LYS A 451 22.16 1.78 -3.58
C LYS A 451 23.52 2.38 -3.97
N PHE A 452 23.66 3.71 -3.94
CA PHE A 452 24.89 4.42 -4.28
C PHE A 452 25.44 5.26 -3.12
N GLU A 453 24.76 5.27 -1.96
CA GLU A 453 25.23 6.02 -0.80
C GLU A 453 26.44 5.33 -0.16
N ARG A 454 27.60 6.00 -0.26
CA ARG A 454 28.81 5.63 0.45
C ARG A 454 28.91 6.44 1.74
N ALA A 455 29.36 5.81 2.81
CA ALA A 455 29.76 6.49 4.03
C ALA A 455 31.28 6.55 4.16
N ARG A 456 31.76 7.61 4.80
CA ARG A 456 33.17 7.76 5.16
C ARG A 456 33.33 7.97 6.65
N ALA A 457 34.47 7.56 7.20
CA ALA A 457 34.84 7.84 8.58
C ALA A 457 35.32 9.29 8.74
N LEU A 458 34.90 9.93 9.84
CA LEU A 458 35.34 11.27 10.21
C LEU A 458 36.78 11.26 10.73
N THR A 459 37.55 12.26 10.32
CA THR A 459 38.88 12.54 10.85
C THR A 459 38.80 13.19 12.25
N PRO A 460 39.87 13.13 13.07
CA PRO A 460 39.90 13.82 14.36
C PRO A 460 39.64 15.32 14.26
N GLU A 461 40.12 15.98 13.21
CA GLU A 461 39.93 17.42 12.98
C GLU A 461 38.46 17.74 12.64
N GLU A 462 37.83 16.93 11.79
CA GLU A 462 36.42 17.11 11.42
C GLU A 462 35.48 16.84 12.59
N ALA A 463 35.76 15.81 13.39
CA ALA A 463 34.99 15.52 14.60
C ALA A 463 35.05 16.67 15.62
N ALA A 464 36.21 17.34 15.74
CA ALA A 464 36.40 18.50 16.60
C ALA A 464 35.86 19.82 16.00
N SER A 465 35.58 19.86 14.69
CA SER A 465 35.21 21.10 13.98
C SER A 465 33.83 21.67 14.33
N GLY A 466 32.96 20.87 14.96
CA GLY A 466 31.56 21.24 15.24
C GLY A 466 30.64 21.30 14.02
N LYS A 467 31.12 20.96 12.81
CA LYS A 467 30.32 20.94 11.57
C LYS A 467 29.29 19.80 11.52
N TYR A 468 29.59 18.71 12.21
CA TYR A 468 28.76 17.51 12.28
C TYR A 468 28.11 17.40 13.65
N THR A 469 26.87 16.95 13.65
CA THR A 469 26.07 16.70 14.85
C THR A 469 25.78 15.21 14.98
N ILE A 470 25.28 14.78 16.13
CA ILE A 470 24.85 13.38 16.33
C ILE A 470 23.75 12.95 15.33
N PHE A 471 22.98 13.90 14.80
CA PHE A 471 21.93 13.64 13.80
C PHE A 471 22.48 13.40 12.39
N ASP A 472 23.72 13.79 12.11
CA ASP A 472 24.37 13.53 10.83
C ASP A 472 24.98 12.11 10.78
N LEU A 473 25.25 11.52 11.96
CA LEU A 473 25.95 10.24 12.08
C LEU A 473 25.11 9.06 11.59
N VAL A 474 25.76 8.15 10.88
CA VAL A 474 25.19 6.88 10.43
C VAL A 474 25.95 5.69 10.99
N LEU A 475 25.25 4.57 11.14
CA LEU A 475 25.82 3.27 11.45
C LEU A 475 25.47 2.26 10.35
N PRO A 476 26.39 1.35 10.00
CA PRO A 476 26.15 0.37 8.95
C PRO A 476 25.24 -0.77 9.44
N LEU A 477 24.34 -1.21 8.57
CA LEU A 477 23.75 -2.54 8.64
C LEU A 477 24.77 -3.55 8.11
N PRO A 478 25.04 -4.65 8.83
CA PRO A 478 26.09 -5.58 8.43
C PRO A 478 25.92 -6.13 7.01
N GLY A 479 26.97 -6.06 6.20
CA GLY A 479 26.92 -6.47 4.81
C GLY A 479 28.30 -6.46 4.14
N PHE A 480 28.38 -6.99 2.93
CA PHE A 480 29.65 -7.11 2.20
C PHE A 480 30.07 -5.83 1.45
N ASP A 481 29.19 -4.84 1.31
CA ASP A 481 29.42 -3.57 0.59
C ASP A 481 29.16 -2.37 1.53
N VAL A 482 29.68 -2.45 2.76
CA VAL A 482 29.61 -1.34 3.74
C VAL A 482 30.95 -1.12 4.43
N MET A 483 31.21 0.15 4.72
CA MET A 483 32.30 0.59 5.58
C MET A 483 31.87 0.50 7.05
N TYR A 484 32.76 -0.05 7.88
CA TYR A 484 32.59 -0.06 9.34
C TYR A 484 33.36 1.09 10.00
N PRO A 485 32.88 1.62 11.15
CA PRO A 485 33.59 2.64 11.91
C PRO A 485 35.02 2.21 12.24
N SER A 486 35.98 3.13 12.13
CA SER A 486 37.40 2.86 12.44
C SER A 486 37.74 2.94 13.93
N ASN A 487 36.78 3.32 14.77
CA ASN A 487 36.91 3.40 16.22
C ASN A 487 36.57 2.06 16.92
N GLU A 488 36.51 2.07 18.26
CA GLU A 488 36.17 0.91 19.10
C GLU A 488 34.85 0.22 18.69
N LEU A 489 33.94 0.95 18.04
CA LEU A 489 32.67 0.39 17.59
C LEU A 489 32.86 -0.64 16.46
N GLY A 490 33.84 -0.43 15.57
CA GLY A 490 34.18 -1.39 14.52
C GLY A 490 34.68 -2.73 15.07
N ALA A 491 35.43 -2.69 16.17
CA ALA A 491 35.83 -3.88 16.90
C ALA A 491 34.62 -4.56 17.55
N PHE A 492 33.73 -3.79 18.17
CA PHE A 492 32.51 -4.29 18.79
C PHE A 492 31.58 -5.02 17.80
N TYR A 493 31.47 -4.57 16.54
CA TYR A 493 30.75 -5.33 15.50
C TYR A 493 31.31 -6.75 15.34
N THR A 494 32.65 -6.87 15.32
CA THR A 494 33.34 -8.15 15.13
C THR A 494 33.17 -9.05 16.35
N GLU A 495 33.30 -8.48 17.54
CA GLU A 495 33.11 -9.19 18.82
C GLU A 495 31.67 -9.68 18.98
N TYR A 496 30.68 -8.78 18.85
CA TYR A 496 29.28 -9.11 19.04
C TYR A 496 28.82 -10.17 18.04
N MET A 497 29.03 -9.95 16.74
CA MET A 497 28.61 -10.91 15.70
C MET A 497 29.37 -12.25 15.80
N GLY A 498 30.64 -12.22 16.20
CA GLY A 498 31.46 -13.41 16.43
C GLY A 498 31.06 -14.22 17.66
N SER A 499 30.37 -13.62 18.64
CA SER A 499 29.89 -14.31 19.84
C SER A 499 28.78 -15.33 19.54
N GLU A 500 28.53 -16.24 20.49
CA GLU A 500 27.38 -17.16 20.44
C GLU A 500 26.05 -16.40 20.29
N VAL A 501 25.92 -15.27 20.98
CA VAL A 501 24.72 -14.43 20.96
C VAL A 501 24.56 -13.73 19.61
N GLY A 502 25.65 -13.29 18.98
CA GLY A 502 25.62 -12.69 17.65
C GLY A 502 25.52 -13.70 16.50
N GLY A 503 25.72 -15.00 16.77
CA GLY A 503 25.51 -16.07 15.80
C GLY A 503 26.76 -16.59 15.10
N LYS A 504 27.97 -16.28 15.61
CA LYS A 504 29.26 -16.68 15.01
C LYS A 504 29.42 -16.23 13.55
N LEU A 505 28.98 -15.02 13.26
CA LEU A 505 29.07 -14.43 11.93
C LEU A 505 30.19 -13.39 11.89
N ASN A 506 30.81 -13.26 10.72
CA ASN A 506 31.82 -12.22 10.49
C ASN A 506 31.16 -11.02 9.78
N PRO A 507 31.21 -9.80 10.34
CA PRO A 507 30.64 -8.61 9.70
C PRO A 507 31.24 -8.34 8.30
N ARG A 508 32.53 -8.65 8.09
CA ARG A 508 33.23 -8.40 6.83
C ARG A 508 33.05 -9.50 5.78
N ASP A 509 32.50 -10.65 6.19
CA ASP A 509 32.16 -11.75 5.29
C ASP A 509 30.67 -12.09 5.42
N MET A 510 29.86 -11.33 4.69
CA MET A 510 28.40 -11.47 4.62
C MET A 510 27.92 -12.04 3.27
N ARG A 511 28.85 -12.55 2.45
CA ARG A 511 28.50 -13.30 1.22
C ARG A 511 28.16 -14.74 1.58
N ARG A 512 27.12 -15.29 0.96
CA ARG A 512 26.65 -16.65 1.21
C ARG A 512 26.55 -17.42 -0.09
N LYS A 513 26.73 -18.75 -0.02
CA LYS A 513 26.56 -19.64 -1.17
C LYS A 513 25.19 -19.47 -1.82
N TRP A 514 24.17 -19.27 -0.99
CA TRP A 514 22.85 -18.88 -1.46
C TRP A 514 22.78 -17.36 -1.62
N LYS A 515 22.76 -16.90 -2.88
CA LYS A 515 22.78 -15.48 -3.25
C LYS A 515 21.66 -14.67 -2.61
N ASP A 516 20.46 -15.23 -2.46
CA ASP A 516 19.30 -14.49 -1.92
C ASP A 516 19.44 -14.09 -0.45
N VAL A 517 20.32 -14.74 0.31
CA VAL A 517 20.60 -14.40 1.72
C VAL A 517 21.91 -13.65 1.88
N SER A 518 22.59 -13.32 0.78
CA SER A 518 23.76 -12.45 0.81
C SER A 518 23.33 -11.00 0.98
N LEU A 519 23.92 -10.32 1.95
CA LEU A 519 23.52 -8.96 2.34
C LEU A 519 24.59 -7.96 1.90
N SER A 520 24.23 -7.01 1.03
CA SER A 520 25.11 -5.90 0.66
C SER A 520 25.38 -4.98 1.86
N GLY A 521 24.37 -4.80 2.72
CA GLY A 521 24.38 -3.79 3.78
C GLY A 521 23.86 -2.45 3.27
N SER A 522 23.67 -1.52 4.19
CA SER A 522 23.28 -0.13 3.95
C SER A 522 23.65 0.71 5.17
N TYR A 523 23.39 2.01 5.14
CA TYR A 523 23.60 2.90 6.28
C TYR A 523 22.27 3.36 6.88
N ARG A 524 22.29 3.69 8.18
CA ARG A 524 21.13 4.23 8.88
C ARG A 524 21.56 5.28 9.90
N LYS A 525 20.85 6.40 9.94
CA LYS A 525 21.05 7.49 10.90
C LYS A 525 20.88 7.00 12.33
N LEU A 526 21.83 7.35 13.20
CA LEU A 526 21.85 6.94 14.61
C LEU A 526 20.71 7.58 15.41
N MET A 527 20.57 8.89 15.28
CA MET A 527 19.55 9.69 15.96
C MET A 527 18.50 10.19 14.98
N ALA A 528 17.28 10.36 15.47
CA ALA A 528 16.19 10.99 14.76
C ALA A 528 15.62 12.15 15.58
N LYS A 529 15.15 13.20 14.89
CA LYS A 529 14.51 14.34 15.51
C LYS A 529 13.06 14.44 15.02
N PRO A 530 12.07 14.45 15.92
CA PRO A 530 10.68 14.68 15.56
C PRO A 530 10.50 16.13 15.05
N GLN A 531 9.63 16.31 14.07
CA GLN A 531 9.23 17.62 13.55
C GLN A 531 7.73 17.86 13.83
N GLY A 532 7.27 19.11 13.73
CA GLY A 532 5.84 19.44 13.88
C GLY A 532 5.22 18.92 15.18
N LEU A 533 5.95 19.00 16.28
CA LEU A 533 5.48 18.56 17.59
C LEU A 533 4.37 19.50 18.09
N ASP A 534 3.24 18.89 18.44
CA ASP A 534 2.11 19.56 19.11
C ASP A 534 1.52 18.59 20.14
N TRP A 535 0.98 19.11 21.24
CA TRP A 535 0.48 18.26 22.31
C TRP A 535 -0.64 18.93 23.10
N GLU A 536 -1.51 18.10 23.64
CA GLU A 536 -2.65 18.53 24.45
C GLU A 536 -2.92 17.50 25.55
N VAL A 537 -3.22 17.97 26.77
CA VAL A 537 -3.72 17.10 27.83
C VAL A 537 -5.23 17.24 27.87
N LYS A 538 -5.95 16.13 27.82
CA LYS A 538 -7.41 16.09 27.86
C LYS A 538 -7.91 15.26 29.05
N PRO A 539 -8.83 15.78 29.86
CA PRO A 539 -9.59 14.94 30.78
C PRO A 539 -10.62 14.12 30.00
N TYR A 540 -10.88 12.91 30.46
CA TYR A 540 -11.91 12.04 29.88
C TYR A 540 -12.47 11.11 30.96
N PHE A 541 -13.65 10.54 30.73
CA PHE A 541 -14.35 9.72 31.72
C PHE A 541 -14.58 8.29 31.25
N GLN A 542 -14.89 8.11 29.95
CA GLN A 542 -15.17 6.80 29.36
C GLN A 542 -13.99 6.27 28.54
N ASP A 543 -13.68 4.98 28.68
CA ASP A 543 -12.50 4.38 28.04
C ASP A 543 -12.55 4.35 26.51
N ASP A 544 -13.76 4.30 25.95
CA ASP A 544 -14.04 4.32 24.52
C ASP A 544 -14.28 5.73 23.94
N GLU A 545 -14.28 6.77 24.78
CA GLU A 545 -14.54 8.16 24.36
C GLU A 545 -13.56 8.63 23.28
N GLN A 546 -14.05 9.05 22.11
CA GLN A 546 -13.19 9.50 21.01
C GLN A 546 -12.59 10.89 21.29
N LEU A 547 -11.27 10.93 21.56
CA LEU A 547 -10.56 12.17 21.93
C LEU A 547 -10.05 13.01 20.75
N ILE A 548 -10.08 12.45 19.53
CA ILE A 548 -9.53 13.05 18.31
C ILE A 548 -10.46 12.76 17.13
N GLN A 549 -10.78 13.79 16.36
CA GLN A 549 -11.57 13.66 15.13
C GLN A 549 -10.70 13.17 13.97
N THR A 550 -11.21 12.18 13.23
CA THR A 550 -10.58 11.69 12.00
C THR A 550 -10.86 12.61 10.82
N ASP A 551 -10.12 12.43 9.73
CA ASP A 551 -10.39 13.17 8.49
C ASP A 551 -11.78 12.84 7.91
N LEU A 552 -12.27 11.62 8.14
CA LEU A 552 -13.62 11.23 7.73
C LEU A 552 -14.69 11.94 8.57
N ASP A 553 -14.49 12.05 9.89
CA ASP A 553 -15.40 12.77 10.78
C ASP A 553 -15.50 14.24 10.38
N LYS A 554 -14.36 14.89 10.09
CA LYS A 554 -14.31 16.28 9.62
C LYS A 554 -15.06 16.46 8.30
N LEU A 555 -14.90 15.54 7.35
CA LEU A 555 -15.61 15.59 6.08
C LEU A 555 -17.12 15.43 6.26
N ILE A 556 -17.55 14.56 7.18
CA ILE A 556 -18.97 14.35 7.45
C ILE A 556 -19.57 15.56 8.16
N ALA A 557 -18.89 16.12 9.16
CA ALA A 557 -19.31 17.35 9.83
C ALA A 557 -19.49 18.49 8.83
N LYS A 558 -18.49 18.72 7.97
CA LYS A 558 -18.54 19.73 6.92
C LYS A 558 -19.69 19.50 5.92
N ALA A 559 -19.92 18.27 5.49
CA ALA A 559 -21.02 17.98 4.56
C ALA A 559 -22.41 18.18 5.19
N LYS A 560 -22.56 17.94 6.50
CA LYS A 560 -23.78 18.25 7.25
C LYS A 560 -24.02 19.76 7.31
N GLU A 561 -22.98 20.55 7.60
CA GLU A 561 -23.06 22.02 7.58
C GLU A 561 -23.45 22.57 6.20
N GLU A 562 -22.94 21.96 5.13
CA GLU A 562 -23.22 22.35 3.74
C GLU A 562 -24.55 21.80 3.18
N GLY A 563 -25.33 21.05 3.97
CA GLY A 563 -26.62 20.48 3.56
C GLY A 563 -26.51 19.39 2.48
N ASN A 564 -25.35 18.75 2.36
CA ASN A 564 -25.01 17.81 1.28
C ASN A 564 -24.70 16.40 1.80
N ALA A 565 -25.44 15.95 2.82
CA ALA A 565 -25.22 14.67 3.51
C ALA A 565 -25.24 13.45 2.57
N ASP A 566 -26.05 13.51 1.50
CA ASP A 566 -26.15 12.45 0.48
C ASP A 566 -24.87 12.27 -0.34
N ALA A 567 -24.00 13.30 -0.46
CA ALA A 567 -22.80 13.27 -1.29
C ALA A 567 -21.68 12.35 -0.76
N LEU A 568 -21.76 11.94 0.51
CA LEU A 568 -20.77 11.05 1.14
C LEU A 568 -21.03 9.56 0.92
N GLY A 569 -22.03 9.21 0.09
CA GLY A 569 -22.24 7.83 -0.36
C GLY A 569 -22.51 6.85 0.80
N GLY A 570 -23.39 7.23 1.73
CA GLY A 570 -23.76 6.41 2.89
C GLY A 570 -22.70 6.38 4.00
N ALA A 571 -21.78 7.34 4.08
CA ALA A 571 -20.83 7.44 5.20
C ALA A 571 -21.53 7.63 6.56
N GLU A 572 -22.70 8.27 6.59
CA GLU A 572 -23.54 8.39 7.80
C GLU A 572 -23.99 7.03 8.35
N ALA A 573 -24.15 6.00 7.50
CA ALA A 573 -24.53 4.67 7.96
C ALA A 573 -23.36 3.89 8.61
N LEU A 574 -22.11 4.31 8.39
CA LEU A 574 -20.91 3.72 9.00
C LEU A 574 -20.54 4.39 10.34
N LEU A 575 -20.81 5.68 10.48
CA LEU A 575 -20.87 6.38 11.76
C LEU A 575 -22.17 5.98 12.49
N GLY A 576 -22.27 4.73 12.92
CA GLY A 576 -23.40 4.29 13.73
C GLY A 576 -23.53 5.20 14.95
N SER A 577 -24.52 6.09 14.94
CA SER A 577 -25.10 6.84 16.06
C SER A 577 -24.19 7.20 17.24
N ASP A 578 -22.93 7.57 17.00
CA ASP A 578 -22.03 7.92 18.09
C ASP A 578 -22.16 9.43 18.35
N LYS A 579 -23.19 9.78 19.13
CA LYS A 579 -23.45 11.15 19.61
C LYS A 579 -22.42 11.62 20.66
N SER A 580 -21.35 10.85 20.91
CA SER A 580 -20.31 11.20 21.89
C SER A 580 -19.54 12.46 21.49
N LEU A 581 -19.23 12.64 20.20
CA LEU A 581 -18.54 13.83 19.70
C LEU A 581 -19.35 15.12 19.86
N GLU A 582 -20.65 15.10 19.58
CA GLU A 582 -21.55 16.26 19.79
C GLU A 582 -21.69 16.63 21.27
N LYS A 583 -21.47 15.69 22.20
CA LYS A 583 -21.55 15.93 23.65
C LYS A 583 -20.24 16.41 24.31
N SER A 584 -19.12 16.36 23.57
CA SER A 584 -17.77 16.64 24.11
C SER A 584 -17.27 18.06 23.88
N LEU A 585 -17.97 18.84 23.03
CA LEU A 585 -17.59 20.23 22.69
C LEU A 585 -18.40 21.29 23.44
N ASP A 586 -19.44 20.89 24.16
CA ASP A 586 -20.10 21.77 25.13
C ASP A 586 -19.38 21.65 26.47
N ASP A 587 -18.92 22.80 26.96
CA ASP A 587 -18.22 23.02 28.22
C ASP A 587 -19.08 22.48 29.38
N LYS A 588 -18.90 21.20 29.74
CA LYS A 588 -19.59 20.61 30.90
C LYS A 588 -18.94 21.14 32.17
N THR A 589 -19.46 22.26 32.65
CA THR A 589 -19.49 22.58 34.08
C THR A 589 -20.03 21.39 34.88
N GLN A 590 -19.45 21.18 36.07
CA GLN A 590 -19.56 20.04 36.99
C GLN A 590 -20.97 19.51 37.37
N GLU A 591 -22.08 19.97 36.81
CA GLU A 591 -23.42 19.70 37.38
C GLU A 591 -24.28 18.64 36.66
N ASP A 592 -23.96 18.18 35.45
CA ASP A 592 -24.87 17.30 34.68
C ASP A 592 -24.39 15.85 34.47
N THR A 593 -24.00 15.17 35.55
CA THR A 593 -23.82 13.70 35.55
C THR A 593 -24.40 13.07 36.81
N LYS A 594 -25.73 13.02 36.88
CA LYS A 594 -26.44 12.03 37.68
C LYS A 594 -27.37 11.23 36.79
N MET A 595 -26.96 10.02 36.39
CA MET A 595 -27.90 8.92 36.09
C MET A 595 -27.31 7.56 36.47
N ALA A 596 -28.09 6.85 37.30
CA ALA A 596 -28.41 5.42 37.25
C ALA A 596 -27.31 4.33 37.24
N ASP A 597 -26.16 4.54 37.88
CA ASP A 597 -25.54 3.50 38.72
C ASP A 597 -24.53 4.17 39.66
N GLY A 598 -24.45 3.74 40.91
CA GLY A 598 -23.79 4.49 42.01
C GLY A 598 -22.26 4.54 41.98
N THR A 599 -21.63 4.53 40.81
CA THR A 599 -20.17 4.66 40.63
C THR A 599 -19.83 6.04 40.08
N GLU A 600 -19.22 6.89 40.91
CA GLU A 600 -18.54 8.09 40.43
C GLU A 600 -17.41 7.66 39.48
N GLU A 601 -17.54 7.93 38.17
CA GLU A 601 -16.47 7.68 37.22
C GLU A 601 -15.29 8.62 37.56
N GLN A 602 -14.16 8.02 37.95
CA GLN A 602 -12.95 8.75 38.26
C GLN A 602 -12.42 9.41 36.98
N GLN A 603 -12.27 10.74 37.01
CA GLN A 603 -11.68 11.51 35.91
C GLN A 603 -10.28 10.97 35.56
N LYS A 604 -10.10 10.56 34.30
CA LYS A 604 -8.83 10.09 33.76
C LYS A 604 -8.18 11.19 32.91
N LEU A 605 -6.87 11.09 32.72
CA LEU A 605 -6.10 12.00 31.86
C LEU A 605 -5.57 11.26 30.63
N ALA A 606 -5.72 11.89 29.48
CA ALA A 606 -5.10 11.48 28.23
C ALA A 606 -4.16 12.56 27.72
N VAL A 607 -3.11 12.14 27.01
CA VAL A 607 -2.20 13.04 26.30
C VAL A 607 -2.32 12.78 24.81
N VAL A 608 -2.73 13.79 24.06
CA VAL A 608 -2.72 13.78 22.60
C VAL A 608 -1.39 14.36 22.14
N ILE A 609 -0.68 13.64 21.29
CA ILE A 609 0.61 14.06 20.76
C ILE A 609 0.58 13.96 19.25
N LYS A 610 0.92 15.06 18.60
CA LYS A 610 1.16 15.15 17.17
C LYS A 610 2.65 15.25 16.90
N MET A 611 3.17 14.46 15.97
CA MET A 611 4.57 14.51 15.56
C MET A 611 4.76 14.00 14.13
N GLN A 612 5.73 14.57 13.42
CA GLN A 612 6.16 14.12 12.11
C GLN A 612 7.50 13.40 12.24
N LEU A 613 7.58 12.20 11.66
CA LEU A 613 8.78 11.37 11.63
C LEU A 613 9.14 11.05 10.17
N GLY A 614 10.44 10.98 9.89
CA GLY A 614 10.96 10.63 8.57
C GLY A 614 10.61 9.20 8.14
N SER A 615 10.92 8.87 6.88
CA SER A 615 10.81 7.50 6.38
C SER A 615 11.66 6.55 7.23
N SER A 616 11.19 5.31 7.39
CA SER A 616 11.86 4.27 8.17
C SER A 616 12.12 4.61 9.66
N GLN A 617 11.41 5.59 10.24
CA GLN A 617 11.39 5.88 11.68
C GLN A 617 10.13 5.31 12.36
N TYR A 618 10.25 4.93 13.63
CA TYR A 618 9.18 4.24 14.38
C TYR A 618 8.59 5.12 15.48
N ALA A 619 7.29 5.41 15.40
CA ALA A 619 6.58 6.19 16.42
C ALA A 619 6.64 5.53 17.81
N THR A 620 6.68 4.20 17.88
CA THR A 620 6.84 3.47 19.14
C THR A 620 8.19 3.75 19.82
N MET A 621 9.25 4.00 19.06
CA MET A 621 10.56 4.34 19.62
C MET A 621 10.61 5.79 20.10
N ALA A 622 9.97 6.70 19.37
CA ALA A 622 9.75 8.08 19.81
C ALA A 622 8.96 8.13 21.14
N LEU A 623 7.84 7.41 21.22
CA LEU A 623 7.03 7.32 22.44
C LEU A 623 7.76 6.64 23.60
N ARG A 624 8.56 5.60 23.32
CA ARG A 624 9.41 4.96 24.34
C ARG A 624 10.36 5.97 24.97
N GLU A 625 10.97 6.84 24.16
CA GLU A 625 11.89 7.86 24.66
C GLU A 625 11.15 8.94 25.47
N LEU A 626 10.02 9.42 24.95
CA LEU A 626 9.20 10.44 25.61
C LEU A 626 8.67 9.97 26.97
N THR A 627 8.22 8.72 27.05
CA THR A 627 7.58 8.15 28.25
C THR A 627 8.53 7.30 29.11
N LYS A 628 9.81 7.24 28.74
CA LYS A 628 10.83 6.41 29.40
C LYS A 628 10.42 4.94 29.55
N GLY A 629 9.69 4.43 28.57
CA GLY A 629 9.21 3.04 28.53
C GLY A 629 7.88 2.79 29.26
N GLY A 630 7.20 3.83 29.73
CA GLY A 630 5.90 3.70 30.41
C GLY A 630 4.73 3.34 29.49
N VAL A 631 4.85 3.56 28.17
CA VAL A 631 3.77 3.23 27.22
C VAL A 631 3.63 1.73 27.02
N THR A 632 2.42 1.24 27.23
CA THR A 632 2.02 -0.13 26.90
C THR A 632 1.11 -0.15 25.68
N ALA A 633 1.16 -1.23 24.90
CA ALA A 633 0.31 -1.38 23.73
C ALA A 633 -1.13 -1.63 24.17
N PHE A 634 -2.04 -0.71 23.83
CA PHE A 634 -3.47 -0.92 24.03
C PHE A 634 -3.95 -2.12 23.19
N ARG A 635 -4.46 -3.15 23.86
CA ARG A 635 -5.11 -4.30 23.24
C ARG A 635 -6.61 -4.15 23.47
N PRO A 636 -7.34 -3.50 22.55
CA PRO A 636 -8.79 -3.47 22.64
C PRO A 636 -9.33 -4.89 22.61
N ASP A 637 -10.21 -5.22 23.56
CA ASP A 637 -11.05 -6.41 23.52
C ASP A 637 -12.07 -6.24 22.37
N PHE A 638 -11.64 -6.44 21.13
CA PHE A 638 -12.55 -6.45 19.98
C PHE A 638 -13.33 -7.77 19.96
N GLN A 639 -14.25 -7.94 20.91
CA GLN A 639 -15.50 -8.63 20.62
C GLN A 639 -16.45 -7.62 19.98
N GLY A 640 -16.98 -7.96 18.81
CA GLY A 640 -17.90 -7.10 18.06
C GLY A 640 -17.29 -6.62 16.76
N GLY A 641 -17.11 -7.55 15.82
CA GLY A 641 -17.28 -7.15 14.43
C GLY A 641 -18.64 -6.45 14.34
N ARG A 642 -18.65 -5.19 13.88
CA ARG A 642 -19.86 -4.60 13.30
C ARG A 642 -20.16 -5.36 12.01
N LEU A 643 -20.68 -6.58 12.19
CA LEU A 643 -21.50 -7.28 11.23
C LEU A 643 -22.91 -6.70 11.38
N SER A 644 -23.15 -5.62 10.65
CA SER A 644 -24.39 -5.43 9.91
C SER A 644 -24.07 -5.16 8.45
#